data_AF-A0A1S9RMP7-F1
#
_entry.id   AF-A0A1S9RMP7-F1
#
_cell.length_a   1.000
_cell.length_b   1.000
_cell.length_c   1.000
_cell.angle_alpha   90.00
_cell.angle_beta   90.00
_cell.angle_gamma   90.00
#
_symmetry.space_group_name_H-M   'P 1'
#
loop_
_entity.id
_entity.type
_entity.pdbx_description
1 polymer ?
#
loop_
_entity_poly.entity_id
_entity_poly.type
_entity_poly.pdbx_seq_one_letter_code
_entity_poly.pdbx_strand_id
1 'polypeptide(L)'
;MIVEKLEELFALVSAQHLLSHAGPSRLNMATLLPLILIASVLAIMIDYGYMLYLHFKMPPGPLPLPIIGNTHLLPDSKPWIYFEQLSKQYQSPIITFWTGRRPTLWICDAWTANELLDKRAAIYASRPRMVVFSELGAGQSNLVNMYYGDRWRLHRKLTHMGVGLQQVRNYRGFQNDESKVVAFDLLREPTKYVSHFERYAISVVSIIGFGRRVAKYTDPIITEVIAVMQRAAELNVPGKSFPMLMESFPFLAKFPNWMAPWKQGLGKGQGRGRPFFYALAEEAAQNPNTDTCYAKKLFEEGPKHDLSRMEISSLSGNLFGAGSDTSSSTLVTFVLACCAFPDALPQAWEELDRVVGPHRSPTFEDEPNLPYVKAFVKEVLRWRSVAIIGGQPHAPIKDDYYKGWFIPRGTWVQGNVWAIHHHEREFPEPDRFNPDRYLKDSPDHRPFPGEKGYMTFGWGRRVCSGQGLAEQGTFITIARLLWGFRIEKALDEKGNEIPVDIFDFTNGLNMRPNPFDCRITPRSPEIRTTIDREGRRALQDLSRFDGIGGMAAALTLGLRGHRVVILEAAPKLMEVGAGIQVSPNMLRMFERWGVSDLIHAQDVALEHIHVRRWEDGSLLATMPVNKTFGQQTVIHRADLHNALIEKALALPNVELRVNSLVTGVEFSPASVTLANGSIVRGDIVIGADGIKSIIRGQLLEDPSLKAIATGDAAYRIMLPRSVMETDPELKALIDEPQATRWLGPGRHIIAYPVRDHQMYNVVLLHPDRQEVEESWTTKGSKQAMVDNYAGWEPRIRKLIDLVDDDEVLEWKLCLHRPLKTWIRGSVALIGDACHPMLPYVGQGAAQAVEDAAALGVLLSTISSRHDIPRALQVYEQSRKLRAETVQQSGSDNRITLHLPDGPDQVARDEQFRASTTGSNPDKWSDRETQRILWGWDAEKVALEAWIEASTEGKFNASL
;
A
#
# COMPACT_ATOMS: atom_id res chain seq x y z
N MET A 1 9.51 2.29 47.83
CA MET A 1 8.58 2.02 48.95
C MET A 1 9.26 1.92 50.32
N ILE A 2 10.16 0.97 50.63
CA ILE A 2 10.88 0.99 51.92
C ILE A 2 11.94 2.09 51.95
N VAL A 3 12.67 2.32 50.86
CA VAL A 3 13.65 3.43 50.74
C VAL A 3 12.97 4.79 50.65
N GLU A 4 11.87 4.95 49.89
CA GLU A 4 11.08 6.21 49.88
C GLU A 4 10.42 6.49 51.24
N LYS A 5 9.90 5.46 51.92
CA LYS A 5 9.42 5.61 53.31
C LYS A 5 10.55 5.86 54.29
N LEU A 6 11.76 5.35 54.05
CA LEU A 6 12.95 5.64 54.85
C LEU A 6 13.51 7.03 54.55
N GLU A 7 13.41 7.55 53.33
CA GLU A 7 13.74 8.93 52.99
C GLU A 7 12.74 9.90 53.63
N GLU A 8 11.45 9.59 53.64
CA GLU A 8 10.44 10.35 54.40
C GLU A 8 10.65 10.20 55.92
N LEU A 9 10.94 9.00 56.43
CA LEU A 9 11.20 8.79 57.87
C LEU A 9 12.50 9.49 58.32
N PHE A 10 13.58 9.42 57.55
CA PHE A 10 14.85 10.08 57.89
C PHE A 10 14.75 11.60 57.69
N ALA A 11 14.00 12.09 56.71
CA ALA A 11 13.77 13.53 56.55
C ALA A 11 12.90 14.10 57.69
N LEU A 12 11.90 13.36 58.17
CA LEU A 12 11.02 13.81 59.25
C LEU A 12 11.62 13.60 60.65
N VAL A 13 12.21 12.44 60.94
CA VAL A 13 12.68 12.10 62.30
C VAL A 13 14.04 12.75 62.64
N SER A 14 14.92 12.94 61.64
CA SER A 14 16.23 13.57 61.87
C SER A 14 16.13 15.09 61.92
N ALA A 15 15.29 15.71 61.07
CA ALA A 15 15.20 17.16 61.01
C ALA A 15 14.45 17.76 62.21
N GLN A 16 13.33 17.16 62.67
CA GLN A 16 12.57 17.69 63.81
C GLN A 16 13.30 17.52 65.16
N HIS A 17 14.11 16.47 65.33
CA HIS A 17 14.81 16.24 66.59
C HIS A 17 16.13 17.04 66.70
N LEU A 18 16.80 17.33 65.57
CA LEU A 18 17.97 18.22 65.53
C LEU A 18 17.58 19.70 65.58
N LEU A 19 16.45 20.10 64.99
CA LEU A 19 15.98 21.49 65.01
C LEU A 19 15.37 21.91 66.37
N SER A 20 14.91 20.96 67.19
CA SER A 20 14.31 21.27 68.50
C SER A 20 15.33 21.38 69.65
N HIS A 21 16.59 20.96 69.46
CA HIS A 21 17.63 20.97 70.51
C HIS A 21 18.92 21.74 70.15
N ALA A 22 19.04 22.28 68.93
CA ALA A 22 20.14 23.14 68.55
C ALA A 22 19.66 24.58 68.40
N GLY A 23 20.07 25.46 69.34
CA GLY A 23 19.87 26.91 69.18
C GLY A 23 20.48 27.42 67.86
N PRO A 24 19.94 28.50 67.25
CA PRO A 24 20.21 28.90 65.87
C PRO A 24 21.65 29.36 65.54
N SER A 25 22.63 29.14 66.42
CA SER A 25 24.01 29.65 66.28
C SER A 25 25.13 28.59 66.33
N ARG A 26 24.83 27.27 66.27
CA ARG A 26 25.87 26.22 66.37
C ARG A 26 25.78 25.02 65.41
N LEU A 27 25.02 25.09 64.32
CA LEU A 27 25.14 24.12 63.22
C LEU A 27 26.17 24.65 62.21
N ASN A 28 27.45 24.47 62.54
CA ASN A 28 28.53 24.85 61.65
C ASN A 28 28.59 23.87 60.47
N MET A 29 28.82 24.35 59.25
CA MET A 29 28.83 23.53 58.02
C MET A 29 29.79 22.32 58.14
N ALA A 30 30.81 22.43 59.00
CA ALA A 30 31.79 21.40 59.33
C ALA A 30 31.23 20.14 60.05
N THR A 31 30.08 20.21 60.73
CA THR A 31 29.47 19.04 61.41
C THR A 31 28.33 18.40 60.62
N LEU A 32 27.64 19.17 59.77
CA LEU A 32 26.59 18.69 58.87
C LEU A 32 27.14 17.83 57.73
N LEU A 33 28.27 18.23 57.13
CA LEU A 33 28.90 17.51 56.02
C LEU A 33 29.29 16.06 56.37
N PRO A 34 29.97 15.77 57.50
CA PRO A 34 30.27 14.40 57.92
C PRO A 34 29.02 13.55 58.19
N LEU A 35 27.98 14.11 58.80
CA LEU A 35 26.73 13.39 59.07
C LEU A 35 26.00 13.01 57.78
N ILE A 36 25.94 13.92 56.81
CA ILE A 36 25.37 13.65 55.48
C ILE A 36 26.20 12.58 54.76
N LEU A 37 27.54 12.64 54.85
CA LEU A 37 28.41 11.64 54.25
C LEU A 37 28.19 10.25 54.87
N ILE A 38 28.16 10.15 56.20
CA ILE A 38 27.91 8.90 56.92
C ILE A 38 26.53 8.33 56.56
N ALA A 39 25.48 9.16 56.56
CA ALA A 39 24.14 8.74 56.17
C ALA A 39 24.10 8.26 54.71
N SER A 40 24.81 8.94 53.81
CA SER A 40 24.91 8.55 52.39
C SER A 40 25.66 7.23 52.22
N VAL A 41 26.77 7.02 52.92
CA VAL A 41 27.54 5.77 52.89
C VAL A 41 26.71 4.63 53.46
N LEU A 42 26.02 4.82 54.58
CA LEU A 42 25.14 3.81 55.17
C LEU A 42 24.00 3.44 54.22
N ALA A 43 23.36 4.43 53.57
CA ALA A 43 22.33 4.19 52.57
C ALA A 43 22.86 3.38 51.38
N ILE A 44 24.07 3.68 50.89
CA ILE A 44 24.73 2.91 49.81
C ILE A 44 25.04 1.48 50.27
N MET A 45 25.52 1.26 51.50
CA MET A 45 25.80 -0.08 52.00
C MET A 45 24.54 -0.92 52.19
N ILE A 46 23.46 -0.34 52.73
CA ILE A 46 22.16 -1.03 52.89
C ILE A 46 21.60 -1.42 51.52
N ASP A 47 21.64 -0.49 50.57
CA ASP A 47 21.20 -0.76 49.20
C ASP A 47 22.04 -1.85 48.52
N TYR A 48 23.36 -1.78 48.65
CA TYR A 48 24.24 -2.78 48.08
C TYR A 48 24.04 -4.16 48.72
N GLY A 49 23.82 -4.21 50.03
CA GLY A 49 23.44 -5.44 50.73
C GLY A 49 22.13 -6.04 50.19
N TYR A 50 21.13 -5.21 49.89
CA TYR A 50 19.90 -5.66 49.25
C TYR A 50 20.12 -6.14 47.80
N MET A 51 20.95 -5.44 47.02
CA MET A 51 21.35 -5.88 45.67
C MET A 51 22.01 -7.26 45.70
N LEU A 52 22.95 -7.49 46.62
CA LEU A 52 23.62 -8.78 46.79
C LEU A 52 22.64 -9.88 47.24
N TYR A 53 21.77 -9.59 48.20
CA TYR A 53 20.73 -10.52 48.63
C TYR A 53 19.83 -10.97 47.46
N LEU A 54 19.41 -10.03 46.61
CA LEU A 54 18.65 -10.36 45.41
C LEU A 54 19.49 -11.14 44.40
N HIS A 55 20.74 -10.73 44.16
CA HIS A 55 21.64 -11.39 43.20
C HIS A 55 21.75 -12.90 43.48
N PHE A 56 21.90 -13.31 44.74
CA PHE A 56 22.00 -14.74 45.10
C PHE A 56 20.66 -15.51 45.04
N LYS A 57 19.52 -14.80 44.99
CA LYS A 57 18.19 -15.42 44.82
C LYS A 57 17.73 -15.48 43.37
N MET A 58 18.29 -14.62 42.52
CA MET A 58 17.97 -14.54 41.09
C MET A 58 18.81 -15.55 40.28
N PRO A 59 18.54 -15.76 38.98
CA PRO A 59 19.40 -16.55 38.11
C PRO A 59 20.87 -16.06 38.15
N PRO A 60 21.85 -16.91 37.84
CA PRO A 60 23.27 -16.57 37.96
C PRO A 60 23.66 -15.42 37.02
N GLY A 61 24.77 -14.76 37.33
CA GLY A 61 25.35 -13.71 36.49
C GLY A 61 26.54 -13.02 37.17
N PRO A 62 27.13 -11.99 36.55
CA PRO A 62 28.26 -11.26 37.12
C PRO A 62 27.88 -10.54 38.41
N LEU A 63 28.80 -10.52 39.38
CA LEU A 63 28.60 -9.81 40.65
C LEU A 63 28.46 -8.29 40.38
N PRO A 64 27.39 -7.61 40.86
CA PRO A 64 27.22 -6.18 40.63
C PRO A 64 28.16 -5.34 41.50
N LEU A 65 28.62 -4.22 40.96
CA LEU A 65 29.25 -3.15 41.74
C LEU A 65 28.17 -2.25 42.38
N PRO A 66 28.45 -1.62 43.53
CA PRO A 66 27.51 -0.68 44.13
C PRO A 66 27.20 0.48 43.17
N ILE A 67 25.95 0.94 43.15
CA ILE A 67 25.44 2.05 42.35
C ILE A 67 25.37 1.77 40.83
N ILE A 68 26.48 1.39 40.20
CA ILE A 68 26.59 1.22 38.73
C ILE A 68 26.26 -0.19 38.24
N GLY A 69 26.19 -1.19 39.12
CA GLY A 69 25.90 -2.57 38.75
C GLY A 69 26.97 -3.15 37.83
N ASN A 70 26.52 -3.80 36.75
CA ASN A 70 27.36 -4.41 35.72
C ASN A 70 27.48 -3.55 34.46
N THR A 71 26.87 -2.35 34.39
CA THR A 71 26.81 -1.54 33.16
C THR A 71 28.18 -1.29 32.50
N HIS A 72 29.26 -1.22 33.29
CA HIS A 72 30.64 -1.08 32.82
C HIS A 72 31.15 -2.25 31.96
N LEU A 73 30.53 -3.43 32.07
CA LEU A 73 30.87 -4.64 31.32
C LEU A 73 30.18 -4.70 29.94
N LEU A 74 29.14 -3.90 29.69
CA LEU A 74 28.43 -3.95 28.41
C LEU A 74 29.35 -3.55 27.25
N PRO A 75 29.41 -4.31 26.14
CA PRO A 75 30.10 -3.86 24.94
C PRO A 75 29.31 -2.75 24.24
N ASP A 76 29.99 -1.96 23.42
CA ASP A 76 29.38 -0.86 22.66
C ASP A 76 28.67 -1.33 21.39
N SER A 77 29.02 -2.52 20.91
CA SER A 77 28.45 -3.15 19.71
C SER A 77 27.95 -4.54 20.06
N LYS A 78 26.77 -4.89 19.54
CA LYS A 78 26.16 -6.23 19.59
C LYS A 78 26.17 -6.88 20.99
N PRO A 79 25.60 -6.24 22.02
CA PRO A 79 25.61 -6.72 23.42
C PRO A 79 24.98 -8.11 23.61
N TRP A 80 24.07 -8.53 22.72
CA TRP A 80 23.46 -9.86 22.77
C TRP A 80 24.46 -11.01 22.63
N ILE A 81 25.58 -10.79 21.94
CA ILE A 81 26.67 -11.79 21.82
C ILE A 81 27.34 -11.97 23.18
N TYR A 82 27.55 -10.89 23.93
CA TYR A 82 28.13 -10.96 25.27
C TYR A 82 27.20 -11.74 26.23
N PHE A 83 25.88 -11.55 26.14
CA PHE A 83 24.94 -12.33 26.94
C PHE A 83 24.92 -13.82 26.59
N GLU A 84 25.15 -14.19 25.33
CA GLU A 84 25.35 -15.58 24.92
C GLU A 84 26.63 -16.15 25.57
N GLN A 85 27.74 -15.41 25.54
CA GLN A 85 29.00 -15.81 26.18
C GLN A 85 28.83 -16.01 27.69
N LEU A 86 28.10 -15.12 28.37
CA LEU A 86 27.76 -15.27 29.78
C LEU A 86 26.90 -16.52 30.02
N SER A 87 25.89 -16.77 29.18
CA SER A 87 25.05 -17.98 29.26
C SER A 87 25.90 -19.25 29.19
N LYS A 88 26.85 -19.30 28.26
CA LYS A 88 27.82 -20.39 28.12
C LYS A 88 28.76 -20.51 29.34
N GLN A 89 29.30 -19.39 29.81
CA GLN A 89 30.22 -19.34 30.96
C GLN A 89 29.57 -19.83 32.26
N TYR A 90 28.36 -19.36 32.56
CA TYR A 90 27.61 -19.75 33.76
C TYR A 90 26.79 -21.03 33.57
N GLN A 91 26.83 -21.64 32.37
CA GLN A 91 26.06 -22.83 32.01
C GLN A 91 24.57 -22.70 32.38
N SER A 92 23.99 -21.53 32.12
CA SER A 92 22.63 -21.18 32.54
C SER A 92 21.80 -20.66 31.38
N PRO A 93 20.52 -21.09 31.26
CA PRO A 93 19.60 -20.59 30.25
C PRO A 93 19.16 -19.14 30.46
N ILE A 94 19.31 -18.61 31.68
CA ILE A 94 18.97 -17.23 32.04
C ILE A 94 20.15 -16.60 32.77
N ILE A 95 20.53 -15.39 32.35
CA ILE A 95 21.55 -14.59 33.01
C ILE A 95 20.93 -13.36 33.67
N THR A 96 21.30 -13.09 34.92
CA THR A 96 21.01 -11.83 35.60
C THR A 96 22.11 -10.82 35.34
N PHE A 97 21.73 -9.62 34.91
CA PHE A 97 22.64 -8.51 34.66
C PHE A 97 22.09 -7.23 35.28
N TRP A 98 22.92 -6.51 36.03
CA TRP A 98 22.51 -5.31 36.76
C TRP A 98 22.80 -4.04 35.96
N THR A 99 21.75 -3.33 35.55
CA THR A 99 21.87 -2.00 34.94
C THR A 99 21.68 -0.94 36.03
N GLY A 100 22.77 -0.37 36.51
CA GLY A 100 22.76 0.42 37.74
C GLY A 100 22.29 -0.45 38.92
N ARG A 101 21.20 -0.03 39.57
CA ARG A 101 20.60 -0.73 40.72
C ARG A 101 19.48 -1.71 40.35
N ARG A 102 19.14 -1.86 39.06
CA ARG A 102 18.01 -2.68 38.61
C ARG A 102 18.48 -3.98 37.95
N PRO A 103 17.97 -5.15 38.35
CA PRO A 103 18.28 -6.40 37.69
C PRO A 103 17.52 -6.52 36.36
N THR A 104 18.20 -7.07 35.37
CA THR A 104 17.67 -7.47 34.07
C THR A 104 17.96 -8.95 33.84
N LEU A 105 17.03 -9.68 33.21
CA LEU A 105 17.15 -11.10 32.91
C LEU A 105 17.28 -11.30 31.40
N TRP A 106 18.25 -12.08 30.97
CA TRP A 106 18.49 -12.41 29.57
C TRP A 106 18.29 -13.91 29.35
N ILE A 107 17.25 -14.28 28.61
CA ILE A 107 16.91 -15.67 28.28
C ILE A 107 17.64 -16.06 27.00
N CYS A 108 18.47 -17.09 27.05
CA CYS A 108 19.37 -17.47 25.96
C CYS A 108 19.05 -18.83 25.31
N ASP A 109 18.01 -19.54 25.75
CA ASP A 109 17.57 -20.80 25.13
C ASP A 109 16.06 -20.84 24.85
N ALA A 110 15.67 -21.66 23.87
CA ALA A 110 14.29 -21.73 23.37
C ALA A 110 13.30 -22.24 24.41
N TRP A 111 13.68 -23.21 25.25
CA TRP A 111 12.74 -23.88 26.16
C TRP A 111 12.40 -22.99 27.33
N THR A 112 13.37 -22.29 27.89
CA THR A 112 13.09 -21.30 28.93
C THR A 112 12.30 -20.10 28.38
N ALA A 113 12.56 -19.66 27.15
CA ALA A 113 11.76 -18.62 26.51
C ALA A 113 10.28 -19.06 26.37
N ASN A 114 10.03 -20.28 25.91
CA ASN A 114 8.68 -20.84 25.82
C ASN A 114 7.99 -20.97 27.19
N GLU A 115 8.70 -21.47 28.21
CA GLU A 115 8.14 -21.61 29.57
C GLU A 115 7.72 -20.26 30.16
N LEU A 116 8.60 -19.25 30.11
CA LEU A 116 8.34 -17.96 30.75
C LEU A 116 7.47 -17.03 29.91
N LEU A 117 7.73 -16.94 28.61
CA LEU A 117 7.12 -15.92 27.76
C LEU A 117 5.88 -16.42 26.99
N ASP A 118 5.74 -17.73 26.74
CA ASP A 118 4.52 -18.32 26.16
C ASP A 118 3.61 -18.94 27.23
N LYS A 119 4.06 -19.99 27.92
CA LYS A 119 3.22 -20.74 28.88
C LYS A 119 2.82 -19.87 30.07
N ARG A 120 3.75 -19.04 30.57
CA ARG A 120 3.49 -18.04 31.62
C ARG A 120 3.25 -16.63 31.06
N ALA A 121 2.81 -16.49 29.81
CA ALA A 121 2.54 -15.19 29.19
C ALA A 121 1.62 -14.29 30.02
N ALA A 122 0.72 -14.87 30.83
CA ALA A 122 -0.14 -14.08 31.71
C ALA A 122 0.59 -13.30 32.79
N ILE A 123 1.75 -13.79 33.22
CA ILE A 123 2.62 -13.15 34.20
C ILE A 123 3.54 -12.16 33.48
N TYR A 124 4.16 -12.58 32.38
CA TYR A 124 5.23 -11.83 31.69
C TYR A 124 4.75 -10.92 30.54
N ALA A 125 3.47 -10.57 30.46
CA ALA A 125 2.94 -9.76 29.35
C ALA A 125 3.17 -8.24 29.50
N SER A 126 3.67 -7.74 30.64
CA SER A 126 3.88 -6.30 30.83
C SER A 126 5.21 -5.83 30.26
N ARG A 127 5.46 -4.51 30.32
CA ARG A 127 6.73 -3.88 29.98
C ARG A 127 7.41 -3.37 31.25
N PRO A 128 8.76 -3.37 31.34
CA PRO A 128 9.45 -2.71 32.44
C PRO A 128 9.35 -1.19 32.28
N ARG A 129 9.65 -0.46 33.35
CA ARG A 129 9.79 0.99 33.28
C ARG A 129 11.05 1.33 32.46
N MET A 130 10.88 2.07 31.37
CA MET A 130 11.96 2.48 30.46
C MET A 130 11.98 4.01 30.35
N VAL A 131 13.03 4.66 30.82
CA VAL A 131 13.15 6.12 30.86
C VAL A 131 13.34 6.68 29.44
N VAL A 132 14.27 6.11 28.68
CA VAL A 132 14.66 6.60 27.36
C VAL A 132 13.58 6.28 26.33
N PHE A 133 13.19 5.01 26.25
CA PHE A 133 12.33 4.52 25.17
C PHE A 133 10.85 4.84 25.38
N SER A 134 10.38 4.80 26.64
CA SER A 134 8.98 5.05 26.98
C SER A 134 8.75 6.47 27.51
N GLU A 135 9.42 6.91 28.59
CA GLU A 135 9.11 8.20 29.23
C GLU A 135 9.54 9.42 28.39
N LEU A 136 10.71 9.36 27.75
CA LEU A 136 11.21 10.41 26.86
C LEU A 136 10.80 10.18 25.40
N GLY A 137 10.63 8.92 24.99
CA GLY A 137 10.27 8.52 23.62
C GLY A 137 8.76 8.37 23.37
N ALA A 138 8.33 7.15 23.05
CA ALA A 138 7.01 6.91 22.44
C ALA A 138 5.82 6.93 23.42
N GLY A 139 6.06 6.98 24.73
CA GLY A 139 5.02 7.08 25.76
C GLY A 139 4.17 5.82 25.91
N GLN A 140 3.15 5.92 26.78
CA GLN A 140 2.16 4.86 27.05
C GLN A 140 0.96 4.87 26.08
N SER A 141 1.04 5.63 24.99
CA SER A 141 0.08 5.59 23.86
C SER A 141 0.51 4.62 22.76
N ASN A 142 1.75 4.10 22.82
CA ASN A 142 2.29 3.19 21.83
C ASN A 142 2.20 1.73 22.30
N LEU A 143 1.48 0.89 21.52
CA LEU A 143 1.25 -0.53 21.78
C LEU A 143 2.53 -1.31 22.18
N VAL A 144 3.69 -0.96 21.61
CA VAL A 144 4.97 -1.64 21.86
C VAL A 144 5.43 -1.42 23.31
N ASN A 145 5.17 -0.24 23.87
CA ASN A 145 5.66 0.22 25.18
C ASN A 145 4.62 0.17 26.31
N MET A 146 3.34 0.03 25.95
CA MET A 146 2.24 0.01 26.92
C MET A 146 2.40 -1.10 27.95
N TYR A 147 2.17 -0.77 29.22
CA TYR A 147 1.96 -1.77 30.27
C TYR A 147 0.76 -2.68 29.95
N TYR A 148 0.79 -3.90 30.45
CA TYR A 148 -0.31 -4.84 30.23
C TYR A 148 -1.55 -4.40 31.00
N GLY A 149 -2.68 -4.30 30.30
CA GLY A 149 -3.95 -3.85 30.87
C GLY A 149 -5.02 -3.72 29.78
N ASP A 150 -6.20 -3.21 30.15
CA ASP A 150 -7.35 -3.14 29.23
C ASP A 150 -7.10 -2.22 28.04
N ARG A 151 -6.43 -1.08 28.25
CA ARG A 151 -6.06 -0.18 27.15
C ARG A 151 -5.10 -0.86 26.15
N TRP A 152 -4.15 -1.65 26.63
CA TRP A 152 -3.27 -2.44 25.75
C TRP A 152 -4.06 -3.52 24.99
N ARG A 153 -4.98 -4.23 25.65
CA ARG A 153 -5.84 -5.24 25.00
C ARG A 153 -6.69 -4.61 23.89
N LEU A 154 -7.22 -3.42 24.13
CA LEU A 154 -7.94 -2.63 23.13
C LEU A 154 -7.04 -2.28 21.94
N HIS A 155 -5.87 -1.69 22.16
CA HIS A 155 -4.92 -1.36 21.08
C HIS A 155 -4.52 -2.61 20.28
N ARG A 156 -4.33 -3.74 20.95
CA ARG A 156 -4.03 -5.02 20.30
C ARG A 156 -5.19 -5.50 19.45
N LYS A 157 -6.43 -5.43 19.95
CA LYS A 157 -7.66 -5.74 19.20
C LYS A 157 -7.77 -4.85 17.96
N LEU A 158 -7.58 -3.54 18.11
CA LEU A 158 -7.63 -2.59 17.00
C LEU A 158 -6.58 -2.91 15.94
N THR A 159 -5.34 -3.20 16.35
CA THR A 159 -4.26 -3.61 15.42
C THR A 159 -4.62 -4.86 14.63
N HIS A 160 -5.28 -5.85 15.25
CA HIS A 160 -5.75 -7.05 14.56
C HIS A 160 -6.82 -6.78 13.48
N MET A 161 -7.49 -5.63 13.48
CA MET A 161 -8.40 -5.24 12.37
C MET A 161 -7.66 -4.97 11.06
N GLY A 162 -6.36 -4.64 11.13
CA GLY A 162 -5.49 -4.46 9.97
C GLY A 162 -4.65 -5.69 9.65
N VAL A 163 -4.13 -6.40 10.65
CA VAL A 163 -3.14 -7.49 10.43
C VAL A 163 -3.56 -8.86 10.98
N GLY A 164 -4.83 -9.04 11.34
CA GLY A 164 -5.37 -10.34 11.69
C GLY A 164 -5.32 -11.32 10.51
N LEU A 165 -5.16 -12.62 10.80
CA LEU A 165 -4.97 -13.67 9.77
C LEU A 165 -6.03 -13.67 8.68
N GLN A 166 -7.30 -13.38 9.02
CA GLN A 166 -8.38 -13.30 8.03
C GLN A 166 -8.20 -12.12 7.07
N GLN A 167 -7.79 -10.95 7.58
CA GLN A 167 -7.53 -9.77 6.74
C GLN A 167 -6.28 -9.99 5.88
N VAL A 168 -5.24 -10.59 6.43
CA VAL A 168 -3.99 -10.91 5.70
C VAL A 168 -4.25 -11.79 4.48
N ARG A 169 -5.19 -12.73 4.55
CA ARG A 169 -5.57 -13.55 3.37
C ARG A 169 -6.15 -12.71 2.24
N ASN A 170 -6.93 -11.68 2.56
CA ASN A 170 -7.50 -10.76 1.56
C ASN A 170 -6.43 -9.89 0.88
N TYR A 171 -5.23 -9.81 1.46
CA TYR A 171 -4.12 -9.02 0.92
C TYR A 171 -3.26 -9.78 -0.09
N ARG A 172 -3.52 -11.07 -0.29
CA ARG A 172 -2.77 -11.92 -1.22
C ARG A 172 -2.68 -11.34 -2.62
N GLY A 173 -3.78 -10.76 -3.14
CA GLY A 173 -3.80 -10.13 -4.47
C GLY A 173 -2.70 -9.09 -4.65
N PHE A 174 -2.79 -7.96 -3.94
CA PHE A 174 -1.79 -6.91 -4.10
C PHE A 174 -0.40 -7.27 -3.55
N GLN A 175 -0.28 -8.17 -2.57
CA GLN A 175 1.05 -8.66 -2.14
C GLN A 175 1.73 -9.49 -3.23
N ASN A 176 0.95 -10.28 -3.98
CA ASN A 176 1.42 -11.00 -5.15
C ASN A 176 1.89 -10.03 -6.24
N ASP A 177 1.10 -9.00 -6.52
CA ASP A 177 1.44 -8.02 -7.55
C ASP A 177 2.65 -7.17 -7.16
N GLU A 178 2.71 -6.71 -5.91
CA GLU A 178 3.89 -5.99 -5.40
C GLU A 178 5.16 -6.82 -5.45
N SER A 179 5.07 -8.14 -5.23
CA SER A 179 6.21 -9.04 -5.33
C SER A 179 6.57 -9.41 -6.78
N LYS A 180 5.63 -9.39 -7.73
CA LYS A 180 5.93 -9.40 -9.17
C LYS A 180 6.67 -8.13 -9.58
N VAL A 181 6.26 -6.96 -9.06
CA VAL A 181 6.95 -5.68 -9.31
C VAL A 181 8.39 -5.73 -8.80
N VAL A 182 8.67 -6.36 -7.66
CA VAL A 182 10.07 -6.56 -7.20
C VAL A 182 10.90 -7.31 -8.23
N ALA A 183 10.40 -8.45 -8.74
CA ALA A 183 11.12 -9.20 -9.78
C ALA A 183 11.30 -8.37 -11.06
N PHE A 184 10.27 -7.61 -11.44
CA PHE A 184 10.30 -6.73 -12.60
C PHE A 184 11.31 -5.58 -12.47
N ASP A 185 11.44 -4.99 -11.28
CA ASP A 185 12.38 -3.93 -10.96
C ASP A 185 13.82 -4.48 -10.93
N LEU A 186 14.03 -5.66 -10.33
CA LEU A 186 15.33 -6.34 -10.32
C LEU A 186 15.82 -6.75 -11.71
N LEU A 187 14.91 -7.04 -12.64
CA LEU A 187 15.27 -7.32 -14.03
C LEU A 187 15.92 -6.10 -14.73
N ARG A 188 15.60 -4.88 -14.27
CA ARG A 188 16.06 -3.61 -14.86
C ARG A 188 17.21 -2.99 -14.09
N GLU A 189 17.08 -2.90 -12.78
CA GLU A 189 18.02 -2.25 -11.88
C GLU A 189 18.42 -3.21 -10.74
N PRO A 190 19.12 -4.33 -11.04
CA PRO A 190 19.46 -5.35 -10.04
C PRO A 190 20.36 -4.81 -8.92
N THR A 191 21.20 -3.81 -9.21
CA THR A 191 22.09 -3.16 -8.22
C THR A 191 21.33 -2.38 -7.16
N LYS A 192 20.04 -2.08 -7.38
CA LYS A 192 19.15 -1.35 -6.45
C LYS A 192 18.25 -2.28 -5.64
N TYR A 193 18.60 -3.55 -5.49
CA TYR A 193 17.78 -4.56 -4.81
C TYR A 193 17.29 -4.12 -3.41
N VAL A 194 18.14 -3.50 -2.59
CA VAL A 194 17.76 -2.98 -1.26
C VAL A 194 16.61 -1.98 -1.37
N SER A 195 16.74 -1.02 -2.29
CA SER A 195 15.72 0.01 -2.53
C SER A 195 14.41 -0.58 -3.04
N HIS A 196 14.47 -1.62 -3.89
CA HIS A 196 13.27 -2.31 -4.37
C HIS A 196 12.55 -3.10 -3.28
N PHE A 197 13.29 -3.71 -2.35
CA PHE A 197 12.72 -4.38 -1.18
C PHE A 197 12.13 -3.39 -0.17
N GLU A 198 12.77 -2.26 0.06
CA GLU A 198 12.24 -1.17 0.88
C GLU A 198 10.93 -0.62 0.28
N ARG A 199 10.91 -0.34 -1.03
CA ARG A 199 9.70 0.05 -1.76
C ARG A 199 8.58 -0.97 -1.62
N TYR A 200 8.87 -2.26 -1.82
CA TYR A 200 7.90 -3.35 -1.68
C TYR A 200 7.28 -3.37 -0.28
N ALA A 201 8.11 -3.43 0.75
CA ALA A 201 7.65 -3.54 2.13
C ALA A 201 6.79 -2.35 2.51
N ILE A 202 7.24 -1.14 2.18
CA ILE A 202 6.54 0.11 2.46
C ILE A 202 5.22 0.19 1.67
N SER A 203 5.22 -0.18 0.39
CA SER A 203 4.01 -0.15 -0.43
C SER A 203 2.92 -1.07 0.14
N VAL A 204 3.27 -2.30 0.52
CA VAL A 204 2.33 -3.26 1.12
C VAL A 204 1.67 -2.70 2.38
N VAL A 205 2.46 -2.17 3.33
CA VAL A 205 1.86 -1.60 4.55
C VAL A 205 1.19 -0.24 4.32
N SER A 206 1.57 0.51 3.29
CA SER A 206 0.90 1.76 2.91
C SER A 206 -0.49 1.48 2.32
N ILE A 207 -0.63 0.44 1.49
CA ILE A 207 -1.92 0.00 0.95
C ILE A 207 -2.83 -0.44 2.11
N ILE A 208 -2.33 -1.25 3.04
CA ILE A 208 -3.12 -1.71 4.20
C ILE A 208 -3.48 -0.55 5.12
N GLY A 209 -2.48 0.28 5.45
CA GLY A 209 -2.59 1.38 6.40
C GLY A 209 -3.51 2.49 5.91
N PHE A 210 -3.28 2.94 4.68
CA PHE A 210 -3.78 4.19 4.15
C PHE A 210 -4.48 4.04 2.79
N GLY A 211 -4.54 2.83 2.23
CA GLY A 211 -5.10 2.57 0.90
C GLY A 211 -4.35 3.26 -0.23
N ARG A 212 -3.06 3.55 -0.02
CA ARG A 212 -2.19 4.21 -1.00
C ARG A 212 -1.00 3.31 -1.34
N ARG A 213 -0.68 3.22 -2.63
CA ARG A 213 0.50 2.50 -3.12
C ARG A 213 1.75 3.39 -3.07
N VAL A 214 2.91 2.81 -2.79
CA VAL A 214 4.22 3.47 -2.95
C VAL A 214 4.93 2.91 -4.19
N ALA A 215 4.90 3.68 -5.28
CA ALA A 215 5.30 3.20 -6.60
C ALA A 215 6.81 3.25 -6.87
N LYS A 216 7.55 4.12 -6.19
CA LYS A 216 9.00 4.31 -6.39
C LYS A 216 9.73 4.27 -5.06
N TYR A 217 10.96 3.77 -5.08
CA TYR A 217 11.84 3.77 -3.89
C TYR A 217 12.31 5.18 -3.48
N THR A 218 12.07 6.19 -4.33
CA THR A 218 12.38 7.60 -4.05
C THR A 218 11.21 8.37 -3.44
N ASP A 219 10.10 7.71 -3.11
CA ASP A 219 8.95 8.40 -2.50
C ASP A 219 9.37 9.01 -1.14
N PRO A 220 9.10 10.30 -0.88
CA PRO A 220 9.50 10.95 0.38
C PRO A 220 9.00 10.25 1.65
N ILE A 221 7.88 9.51 1.56
CA ILE A 221 7.35 8.72 2.67
C ILE A 221 8.36 7.66 3.10
N ILE A 222 9.09 7.06 2.16
CA ILE A 222 10.09 6.02 2.45
C ILE A 222 11.19 6.59 3.36
N THR A 223 11.75 7.74 2.98
CA THR A 223 12.83 8.40 3.72
C THR A 223 12.40 8.75 5.14
N GLU A 224 11.21 9.33 5.32
CA GLU A 224 10.70 9.72 6.64
C GLU A 224 10.44 8.50 7.55
N VAL A 225 9.89 7.41 7.00
CA VAL A 225 9.60 6.19 7.77
C VAL A 225 10.88 5.47 8.18
N ILE A 226 11.80 5.27 7.25
CA ILE A 226 13.07 4.60 7.52
C ILE A 226 13.88 5.38 8.56
N ALA A 227 13.95 6.72 8.44
CA ALA A 227 14.66 7.56 9.39
C ALA A 227 14.08 7.46 10.82
N VAL A 228 12.75 7.40 10.95
CA VAL A 228 12.09 7.23 12.27
C VAL A 228 12.37 5.84 12.84
N MET A 229 12.36 4.79 12.02
CA MET A 229 12.60 3.41 12.48
C MET A 229 14.06 3.13 12.84
N GLN A 230 15.02 3.55 12.02
CA GLN A 230 16.45 3.37 12.31
C GLN A 230 16.84 4.08 13.61
N ARG A 231 16.36 5.31 13.82
CA ARG A 231 16.58 6.04 15.06
C ARG A 231 15.96 5.33 16.28
N ALA A 232 14.77 4.76 16.13
CA ALA A 232 14.14 3.99 17.19
C ALA A 232 14.92 2.70 17.48
N ALA A 233 15.44 2.01 16.46
CA ALA A 233 16.23 0.79 16.63
C ALA A 233 17.56 1.05 17.35
N GLU A 234 18.24 2.16 17.03
CA GLU A 234 19.49 2.58 17.68
C GLU A 234 19.30 2.90 19.17
N LEU A 235 18.22 3.60 19.52
CA LEU A 235 17.93 3.99 20.90
C LEU A 235 17.50 2.82 21.80
N ASN A 236 17.19 1.66 21.24
CA ASN A 236 16.70 0.49 21.98
C ASN A 236 17.79 -0.54 22.30
N VAL A 237 19.01 -0.35 21.82
CA VAL A 237 20.12 -1.27 22.08
C VAL A 237 20.77 -0.94 23.42
N PRO A 238 20.90 -1.91 24.34
CA PRO A 238 21.65 -1.68 25.56
C PRO A 238 23.14 -1.43 25.28
N GLY A 239 23.72 -0.31 25.72
CA GLY A 239 25.14 0.02 25.46
C GLY A 239 25.70 1.04 26.44
N LYS A 240 27.00 1.38 26.34
CA LYS A 240 27.64 2.38 27.23
C LYS A 240 27.39 3.83 26.81
N SER A 241 26.68 4.05 25.71
CA SER A 241 26.36 5.39 25.22
C SER A 241 25.43 6.15 26.17
N PHE A 242 25.51 7.49 26.15
CA PHE A 242 24.86 8.37 27.14
C PHE A 242 23.34 8.13 27.33
N PRO A 243 22.53 7.73 26.31
CA PRO A 243 21.13 7.39 26.54
C PRO A 243 20.93 6.35 27.65
N MET A 244 21.75 5.30 27.69
CA MET A 244 21.64 4.22 28.68
C MET A 244 22.08 4.62 30.10
N LEU A 245 22.94 5.64 30.25
CA LEU A 245 23.26 6.20 31.56
C LEU A 245 22.00 6.79 32.24
N MET A 246 21.00 7.24 31.48
CA MET A 246 19.73 7.71 32.05
C MET A 246 18.85 6.56 32.56
N GLU A 247 19.00 5.33 32.05
CA GLU A 247 18.32 4.17 32.63
C GLU A 247 18.94 3.78 34.00
N SER A 248 20.28 3.90 34.09
CA SER A 248 21.02 3.69 35.35
C SER A 248 20.79 4.83 36.35
N PHE A 249 20.71 6.07 35.85
CA PHE A 249 20.56 7.30 36.63
C PHE A 249 19.40 8.17 36.11
N PRO A 250 18.14 7.84 36.44
CA PRO A 250 16.96 8.55 35.92
C PRO A 250 16.90 10.05 36.22
N PHE A 251 17.64 10.54 37.23
CA PHE A 251 17.71 11.97 37.53
C PHE A 251 18.40 12.77 36.40
N LEU A 252 19.27 12.15 35.59
CA LEU A 252 19.89 12.77 34.42
C LEU A 252 18.85 13.20 33.36
N ALA A 253 17.69 12.53 33.32
CA ALA A 253 16.57 12.91 32.45
C ALA A 253 15.84 14.19 32.92
N LYS A 254 15.99 14.58 34.20
CA LYS A 254 15.32 15.74 34.80
C LYS A 254 16.03 17.07 34.53
N PHE A 255 17.28 17.06 34.05
CA PHE A 255 18.04 18.28 33.76
C PHE A 255 17.38 19.13 32.65
N PRO A 256 17.38 20.47 32.75
CA PRO A 256 16.94 21.37 31.68
C PRO A 256 17.73 21.14 30.39
N ASN A 257 17.05 21.20 29.24
CA ASN A 257 17.66 20.86 27.94
C ASN A 257 18.85 21.76 27.56
N TRP A 258 18.88 23.02 28.02
CA TRP A 258 19.99 23.94 27.77
C TRP A 258 21.31 23.55 28.46
N MET A 259 21.23 22.73 29.52
CA MET A 259 22.39 22.20 30.26
C MET A 259 22.69 20.74 29.98
N ALA A 260 21.87 20.07 29.16
CA ALA A 260 21.93 18.63 28.95
C ALA A 260 22.16 18.30 27.47
N PRO A 261 23.39 18.51 26.93
CA PRO A 261 23.76 18.09 25.59
C PRO A 261 23.45 16.60 25.35
N TRP A 262 23.57 15.79 26.39
CA TRP A 262 23.24 14.37 26.35
C TRP A 262 21.77 14.03 26.14
N LYS A 263 20.85 15.00 26.25
CA LYS A 263 19.43 14.84 25.90
C LYS A 263 19.12 15.27 24.47
N GLN A 264 20.11 15.79 23.73
CA GLN A 264 19.93 16.14 22.32
C GLN A 264 19.65 14.87 21.50
N GLY A 265 18.65 14.93 20.63
CA GLY A 265 18.21 13.78 19.83
C GLY A 265 17.24 12.80 20.51
N LEU A 266 16.98 12.94 21.82
CA LEU A 266 16.13 12.04 22.63
C LEU A 266 14.70 12.54 22.85
N GLY A 267 14.29 13.59 22.15
CA GLY A 267 12.90 14.03 22.07
C GLY A 267 12.39 14.83 23.29
N LYS A 268 12.59 16.15 23.27
CA LYS A 268 11.59 17.10 23.79
C LYS A 268 11.42 18.23 22.77
N GLY A 269 10.60 17.91 21.78
CA GLY A 269 10.16 18.76 20.67
C GLY A 269 9.29 17.84 19.82
N GLN A 270 8.16 18.33 19.31
CA GLN A 270 7.27 17.56 18.45
C GLN A 270 8.05 16.92 17.29
N GLY A 271 8.49 15.67 17.45
CA GLY A 271 9.16 14.95 16.37
C GLY A 271 8.18 14.82 15.22
N ARG A 272 8.63 15.13 14.00
CA ARG A 272 7.81 15.12 12.78
C ARG A 272 6.96 13.85 12.63
N GLY A 273 7.44 12.69 13.11
CA GLY A 273 6.76 11.39 12.99
C GLY A 273 5.36 11.28 13.62
N ARG A 274 5.11 11.84 14.82
CA ARG A 274 3.79 11.71 15.49
C ARG A 274 2.69 12.52 14.78
N PRO A 275 2.89 13.81 14.48
CA PRO A 275 1.97 14.55 13.63
C PRO A 275 1.85 13.94 12.23
N PHE A 276 2.97 13.45 11.65
CA PHE A 276 2.98 12.82 10.33
C PHE A 276 2.06 11.61 10.23
N PHE A 277 2.19 10.61 11.11
CA PHE A 277 1.33 9.42 11.04
C PHE A 277 -0.14 9.71 11.35
N TYR A 278 -0.41 10.70 12.20
CA TYR A 278 -1.80 11.12 12.42
C TYR A 278 -2.37 11.80 11.17
N ALA A 279 -1.64 12.75 10.58
CA ALA A 279 -2.07 13.45 9.38
C ALA A 279 -2.30 12.49 8.22
N LEU A 280 -1.40 11.51 8.04
CA LEU A 280 -1.53 10.47 7.01
C LEU A 280 -2.74 9.56 7.26
N ALA A 281 -3.01 9.20 8.52
CA ALA A 281 -4.19 8.43 8.88
C ALA A 281 -5.49 9.24 8.73
N GLU A 282 -5.47 10.52 9.09
CA GLU A 282 -6.59 11.45 8.94
C GLU A 282 -6.94 11.69 7.47
N GLU A 283 -5.93 11.93 6.63
CA GLU A 283 -6.06 12.00 5.18
C GLU A 283 -6.72 10.74 4.61
N ALA A 284 -6.22 9.56 4.97
CA ALA A 284 -6.76 8.30 4.50
C ALA A 284 -8.19 8.02 5.01
N ALA A 285 -8.49 8.44 6.25
CA ALA A 285 -9.80 8.27 6.84
C ALA A 285 -10.87 9.17 6.21
N GLN A 286 -10.49 10.42 5.90
CA GLN A 286 -11.39 11.43 5.33
C GLN A 286 -11.55 11.27 3.82
N ASN A 287 -10.65 10.56 3.14
CA ASN A 287 -10.73 10.34 1.70
C ASN A 287 -11.89 9.37 1.35
N PRO A 288 -12.98 9.83 0.71
CA PRO A 288 -14.10 8.96 0.35
C PRO A 288 -13.74 7.94 -0.74
N ASN A 289 -12.61 8.14 -1.45
CA ASN A 289 -12.16 7.31 -2.58
C ASN A 289 -11.21 6.19 -2.18
N THR A 290 -10.75 6.15 -0.93
CA THR A 290 -9.95 5.03 -0.41
C THR A 290 -10.89 3.88 -0.04
N ASP A 291 -10.66 2.66 -0.53
CA ASP A 291 -11.35 1.46 0.00
C ASP A 291 -11.16 1.38 1.53
N THR A 292 -11.95 0.56 2.24
CA THR A 292 -11.91 0.47 3.71
C THR A 292 -10.53 0.02 4.24
N CYS A 293 -9.62 0.99 4.42
CA CYS A 293 -8.25 0.79 4.88
C CYS A 293 -8.18 0.82 6.42
N TYR A 294 -7.03 0.44 6.98
CA TYR A 294 -6.86 0.36 8.42
C TYR A 294 -7.09 1.71 9.12
N ALA A 295 -6.61 2.81 8.54
CA ALA A 295 -6.83 4.15 9.07
C ALA A 295 -8.32 4.50 9.17
N LYS A 296 -9.14 4.21 8.14
CA LYS A 296 -10.59 4.40 8.19
C LYS A 296 -11.23 3.67 9.37
N LYS A 297 -10.91 2.39 9.53
CA LYS A 297 -11.41 1.58 10.66
C LYS A 297 -11.01 2.16 12.02
N LEU A 298 -9.79 2.71 12.14
CA LEU A 298 -9.35 3.37 13.37
C LEU A 298 -10.16 4.63 13.69
N PHE A 299 -10.50 5.43 12.68
CA PHE A 299 -11.33 6.63 12.86
C PHE A 299 -12.80 6.29 13.13
N GLU A 300 -13.33 5.20 12.59
CA GLU A 300 -14.67 4.69 12.90
C GLU A 300 -14.78 4.14 14.34
N GLU A 301 -13.75 3.43 14.80
CA GLU A 301 -13.70 2.87 16.16
C GLU A 301 -13.24 3.90 17.22
N GLY A 302 -12.58 4.98 16.78
CA GLY A 302 -12.02 6.02 17.64
C GLY A 302 -13.01 6.58 18.66
N PRO A 303 -14.18 7.10 18.23
CA PRO A 303 -15.20 7.62 19.13
C PRO A 303 -15.79 6.57 20.07
N LYS A 304 -15.91 5.31 19.64
CA LYS A 304 -16.49 4.21 20.44
C LYS A 304 -15.62 3.83 21.63
N HIS A 305 -14.33 4.12 21.54
CA HIS A 305 -13.32 3.72 22.52
C HIS A 305 -12.55 4.90 23.12
N ASP A 306 -12.99 6.13 22.86
CA ASP A 306 -12.37 7.37 23.31
C ASP A 306 -10.85 7.38 23.00
N LEU A 307 -10.51 7.09 21.74
CA LEU A 307 -9.12 7.07 21.29
C LEU A 307 -8.60 8.50 21.13
N SER A 308 -7.50 8.81 21.81
CA SER A 308 -6.84 10.10 21.62
C SER A 308 -6.15 10.19 20.25
N ARG A 309 -5.94 11.42 19.78
CA ARG A 309 -5.13 11.73 18.58
C ARG A 309 -3.78 11.00 18.57
N MET A 310 -3.15 10.94 19.74
CA MET A 310 -1.84 10.30 19.93
C MET A 310 -1.91 8.79 19.77
N GLU A 311 -3.00 8.15 20.18
CA GLU A 311 -3.20 6.71 20.05
C GLU A 311 -3.49 6.32 18.61
N ILE A 312 -4.31 7.10 17.89
CA ILE A 312 -4.55 6.89 16.44
C ILE A 312 -3.23 7.04 15.66
N SER A 313 -2.44 8.08 15.96
CA SER A 313 -1.09 8.27 15.43
C SER A 313 -0.20 7.06 15.68
N SER A 314 -0.16 6.59 16.93
CA SER A 314 0.72 5.49 17.35
C SER A 314 0.29 4.16 16.74
N LEU A 315 -1.00 3.87 16.64
CA LEU A 315 -1.54 2.66 16.01
C LEU A 315 -1.21 2.62 14.52
N SER A 316 -1.34 3.75 13.83
CA SER A 316 -1.02 3.88 12.40
C SER A 316 0.50 3.77 12.16
N GLY A 317 1.29 4.49 12.95
CA GLY A 317 2.75 4.47 12.89
C GLY A 317 3.35 3.10 13.24
N ASN A 318 2.74 2.35 14.15
CA ASN A 318 3.18 1.00 14.49
C ASN A 318 3.01 0.01 13.34
N LEU A 319 1.88 0.05 12.63
CA LEU A 319 1.67 -0.79 11.44
C LEU A 319 2.70 -0.45 10.36
N PHE A 320 2.79 0.85 10.07
CA PHE A 320 3.56 1.33 8.93
C PHE A 320 5.07 1.24 9.15
N GLY A 321 5.57 1.66 10.32
CA GLY A 321 6.98 1.57 10.67
C GLY A 321 7.47 0.13 10.79
N ALA A 322 6.74 -0.72 11.54
CA ALA A 322 7.21 -2.08 11.82
C ALA A 322 7.24 -2.97 10.57
N GLY A 323 6.22 -2.89 9.70
CA GLY A 323 6.17 -3.77 8.51
C GLY A 323 7.06 -3.31 7.36
N SER A 324 7.52 -2.05 7.37
CA SER A 324 8.43 -1.49 6.36
C SER A 324 9.87 -2.00 6.51
N ASP A 325 10.50 -1.73 7.66
CA ASP A 325 11.92 -2.00 7.89
C ASP A 325 12.22 -3.50 8.07
N THR A 326 11.34 -4.23 8.76
CA THR A 326 11.60 -5.64 9.10
C THR A 326 11.47 -6.59 7.90
N SER A 327 10.47 -6.35 7.04
CA SER A 327 10.25 -7.19 5.86
C SER A 327 11.35 -6.97 4.82
N SER A 328 11.75 -5.72 4.57
CA SER A 328 12.85 -5.42 3.65
C SER A 328 14.17 -6.00 4.15
N SER A 329 14.49 -5.86 5.44
CA SER A 329 15.70 -6.43 6.05
C SER A 329 15.77 -7.96 5.96
N THR A 330 14.62 -8.63 6.05
CA THR A 330 14.52 -10.09 5.85
C THR A 330 14.83 -10.47 4.40
N LEU A 331 14.36 -9.70 3.42
CA LEU A 331 14.66 -9.93 1.99
C LEU A 331 16.13 -9.64 1.65
N VAL A 332 16.75 -8.63 2.27
CA VAL A 332 18.20 -8.39 2.13
C VAL A 332 19.01 -9.55 2.73
N THR A 333 18.58 -10.07 3.88
CA THR A 333 19.18 -11.27 4.51
C THR A 333 19.08 -12.50 3.61
N PHE A 334 17.95 -12.66 2.90
CA PHE A 334 17.78 -13.71 1.89
C PHE A 334 18.81 -13.60 0.76
N VAL A 335 19.07 -12.39 0.24
CA VAL A 335 20.09 -12.17 -0.81
C VAL A 335 21.48 -12.55 -0.30
N LEU A 336 21.82 -12.17 0.94
CA LEU A 336 23.08 -12.54 1.56
C LEU A 336 23.22 -14.06 1.70
N ALA A 337 22.16 -14.76 2.12
CA ALA A 337 22.14 -16.22 2.22
C ALA A 337 22.39 -16.89 0.86
N CYS A 338 21.77 -16.38 -0.22
CA CYS A 338 21.99 -16.91 -1.57
C CYS A 338 23.46 -16.76 -2.01
N CYS A 339 24.07 -15.61 -1.76
CA CYS A 339 25.48 -15.35 -2.11
C CYS A 339 26.47 -16.16 -1.26
N ALA A 340 26.19 -16.31 0.03
CA ALA A 340 27.09 -16.98 0.98
C ALA A 340 26.98 -18.51 0.95
N PHE A 341 25.81 -19.05 0.62
CA PHE A 341 25.51 -20.50 0.65
C PHE A 341 24.84 -20.97 -0.64
N PRO A 342 25.55 -20.91 -1.79
CA PRO A 342 24.99 -21.32 -3.08
C PRO A 342 24.56 -22.79 -3.10
N ASP A 343 25.15 -23.65 -2.26
CA ASP A 343 24.82 -25.07 -2.15
C ASP A 343 23.36 -25.35 -1.73
N ALA A 344 22.70 -24.38 -1.08
CA ALA A 344 21.29 -24.51 -0.68
C ALA A 344 20.30 -24.25 -1.83
N LEU A 345 20.75 -23.67 -2.96
CA LEU A 345 19.89 -23.22 -4.06
C LEU A 345 19.44 -24.34 -5.02
N PRO A 346 20.28 -25.32 -5.42
CA PRO A 346 19.89 -26.33 -6.41
C PRO A 346 18.61 -27.10 -6.08
N GLN A 347 18.42 -27.51 -4.82
CA GLN A 347 17.22 -28.23 -4.40
C GLN A 347 15.96 -27.36 -4.43
N ALA A 348 16.08 -26.06 -4.15
CA ALA A 348 14.96 -25.11 -4.31
C ALA A 348 14.62 -24.91 -5.79
N TRP A 349 15.64 -24.81 -6.65
CA TRP A 349 15.46 -24.68 -8.09
C TRP A 349 14.80 -25.92 -8.70
N GLU A 350 15.25 -27.12 -8.35
CA GLU A 350 14.63 -28.36 -8.79
C GLU A 350 13.16 -28.45 -8.38
N GLU A 351 12.85 -28.10 -7.13
CA GLU A 351 11.48 -28.09 -6.62
C GLU A 351 10.59 -27.08 -7.36
N LEU A 352 11.09 -25.85 -7.56
CA LEU A 352 10.36 -24.80 -8.29
C LEU A 352 10.18 -25.14 -9.77
N ASP A 353 11.19 -25.73 -10.42
CA ASP A 353 11.11 -26.12 -11.82
C ASP A 353 10.09 -27.25 -12.01
N ARG A 354 10.03 -28.20 -11.06
CA ARG A 354 9.07 -29.31 -11.07
C ARG A 354 7.62 -28.83 -10.84
N VAL A 355 7.40 -27.90 -9.92
CA VAL A 355 6.05 -27.49 -9.47
C VAL A 355 5.49 -26.35 -10.31
N VAL A 356 6.33 -25.38 -10.65
CA VAL A 356 5.94 -24.10 -11.27
C VAL A 356 6.28 -24.07 -12.76
N GLY A 357 7.48 -24.53 -13.12
CA GLY A 357 8.01 -24.42 -14.48
C GLY A 357 8.37 -22.98 -14.89
N PRO A 358 8.79 -22.73 -16.14
CA PRO A 358 9.32 -21.42 -16.56
C PRO A 358 8.26 -20.41 -17.06
N HIS A 359 7.03 -20.84 -17.33
CA HIS A 359 6.03 -20.04 -18.06
C HIS A 359 5.04 -19.26 -17.18
N ARG A 360 5.12 -19.42 -15.85
CA ARG A 360 4.39 -18.64 -14.85
C ARG A 360 5.28 -18.43 -13.62
N SER A 361 5.11 -17.33 -12.87
CA SER A 361 5.77 -17.20 -11.57
C SER A 361 5.02 -17.93 -10.44
N PRO A 362 5.67 -18.25 -9.31
CA PRO A 362 5.01 -18.91 -8.17
C PRO A 362 3.84 -18.09 -7.63
N THR A 363 2.79 -18.77 -7.14
CA THR A 363 1.61 -18.19 -6.47
C THR A 363 1.45 -18.77 -5.06
N PHE A 364 0.48 -18.27 -4.29
CA PHE A 364 0.18 -18.81 -2.96
C PHE A 364 -0.40 -20.23 -2.99
N GLU A 365 -0.91 -20.68 -4.14
CA GLU A 365 -1.49 -22.02 -4.31
C GLU A 365 -0.42 -23.09 -4.43
N ASP A 366 0.79 -22.69 -4.83
CA ASP A 366 1.95 -23.60 -4.91
C ASP A 366 2.51 -23.94 -3.52
N GLU A 367 2.24 -23.13 -2.49
CA GLU A 367 2.84 -23.27 -1.15
C GLU A 367 2.79 -24.70 -0.58
N PRO A 368 1.67 -25.44 -0.62
CA PRO A 368 1.62 -26.81 -0.09
C PRO A 368 2.57 -27.79 -0.81
N ASN A 369 2.91 -27.52 -2.07
CA ASN A 369 3.74 -28.35 -2.93
C ASN A 369 5.22 -27.93 -2.97
N LEU A 370 5.59 -26.90 -2.18
CA LEU A 370 6.95 -26.36 -2.10
C LEU A 370 7.58 -26.56 -0.70
N PRO A 371 7.69 -27.79 -0.19
CA PRO A 371 8.20 -28.04 1.17
C PRO A 371 9.64 -27.57 1.38
N TYR A 372 10.54 -27.70 0.40
CA TYR A 372 11.92 -27.23 0.53
C TYR A 372 12.01 -25.70 0.48
N VAL A 373 11.28 -25.03 -0.41
CA VAL A 373 11.24 -23.55 -0.42
C VAL A 373 10.63 -23.01 0.88
N LYS A 374 9.62 -23.68 1.46
CA LYS A 374 9.11 -23.33 2.79
C LYS A 374 10.18 -23.49 3.86
N ALA A 375 10.94 -24.59 3.82
CA ALA A 375 12.07 -24.81 4.71
C ALA A 375 13.15 -23.72 4.54
N PHE A 376 13.43 -23.31 3.30
CA PHE A 376 14.36 -22.22 2.97
C PHE A 376 13.92 -20.90 3.59
N VAL A 377 12.65 -20.54 3.44
CA VAL A 377 12.08 -19.31 4.04
C VAL A 377 12.16 -19.33 5.56
N LYS A 378 11.90 -20.49 6.19
CA LYS A 378 12.06 -20.64 7.65
C LYS A 378 13.51 -20.47 8.08
N GLU A 379 14.46 -21.00 7.32
CA GLU A 379 15.88 -20.84 7.60
C GLU A 379 16.33 -19.39 7.43
N VAL A 380 15.79 -18.63 6.46
CA VAL A 380 16.03 -17.16 6.38
C VAL A 380 15.56 -16.45 7.65
N LEU A 381 14.37 -16.80 8.16
CA LEU A 381 13.82 -16.19 9.37
C LEU A 381 14.62 -16.56 10.64
N ARG A 382 15.28 -17.73 10.67
CA ARG A 382 16.10 -18.19 11.80
C ARG A 382 17.55 -17.70 11.72
N TRP A 383 18.21 -17.93 10.59
CA TRP A 383 19.67 -17.78 10.42
C TRP A 383 20.17 -16.41 10.87
N ARG A 384 19.50 -15.35 10.44
CA ARG A 384 19.76 -13.97 10.87
C ARG A 384 18.44 -13.24 11.10
N SER A 385 17.81 -13.55 12.23
CA SER A 385 16.59 -12.88 12.69
C SER A 385 16.77 -11.35 12.76
N VAL A 386 15.88 -10.60 12.10
CA VAL A 386 15.90 -9.12 12.15
C VAL A 386 15.76 -8.62 13.59
N ALA A 387 14.74 -9.08 14.32
CA ALA A 387 14.53 -8.70 15.72
C ALA A 387 15.41 -9.55 16.66
N ILE A 388 16.70 -9.21 16.73
CA ILE A 388 17.72 -10.12 17.27
C ILE A 388 17.66 -10.34 18.79
N ILE A 389 16.98 -9.45 19.51
CA ILE A 389 16.67 -9.63 20.93
C ILE A 389 15.17 -9.81 21.17
N GLY A 390 14.42 -10.32 20.18
CA GLY A 390 13.00 -10.67 20.37
C GLY A 390 12.08 -9.48 20.64
N GLY A 391 12.49 -8.27 20.24
CA GLY A 391 11.74 -7.04 20.41
C GLY A 391 11.91 -6.39 21.79
N GLN A 392 10.86 -5.68 22.24
CA GLN A 392 10.88 -4.96 23.51
C GLN A 392 10.87 -5.92 24.70
N PRO A 393 11.57 -5.63 25.81
CA PRO A 393 11.58 -6.46 27.02
C PRO A 393 10.20 -6.65 27.65
N HIS A 394 10.06 -7.78 28.29
CA HIS A 394 8.92 -8.18 29.09
C HIS A 394 9.13 -7.80 30.55
N ALA A 395 8.04 -7.75 31.33
CA ALA A 395 8.11 -7.64 32.78
C ALA A 395 6.99 -8.45 33.44
N PRO A 396 7.28 -9.16 34.54
CA PRO A 396 6.29 -9.91 35.27
C PRO A 396 5.38 -8.97 36.07
N ILE A 397 4.06 -9.20 36.04
CA ILE A 397 3.08 -8.38 36.78
C ILE A 397 3.01 -8.69 38.27
N LYS A 398 3.60 -9.82 38.69
CA LYS A 398 3.72 -10.30 40.07
C LYS A 398 5.05 -11.03 40.23
N ASP A 399 5.48 -11.25 41.46
CA ASP A 399 6.64 -12.10 41.74
C ASP A 399 6.41 -13.52 41.23
N ASP A 400 7.46 -14.17 40.74
CA ASP A 400 7.43 -15.55 40.27
C ASP A 400 8.69 -16.32 40.71
N TYR A 401 8.59 -17.65 40.71
CA TYR A 401 9.72 -18.55 40.92
C TYR A 401 9.89 -19.47 39.70
N TYR A 402 11.11 -19.54 39.19
CA TYR A 402 11.47 -20.40 38.06
C TYR A 402 12.72 -21.21 38.40
N LYS A 403 12.60 -22.54 38.43
CA LYS A 403 13.68 -23.48 38.79
C LYS A 403 14.40 -23.11 40.12
N GLY A 404 13.64 -22.63 41.09
CA GLY A 404 14.17 -22.19 42.40
C GLY A 404 14.68 -20.75 42.44
N TRP A 405 14.84 -20.08 41.30
CA TRP A 405 15.21 -18.67 41.24
C TRP A 405 13.99 -17.76 41.44
N PHE A 406 14.18 -16.74 42.26
CA PHE A 406 13.19 -15.69 42.49
C PHE A 406 13.27 -14.64 41.38
N ILE A 407 12.12 -14.28 40.81
CA ILE A 407 12.00 -13.24 39.79
C ILE A 407 11.02 -12.18 40.32
N PRO A 408 11.51 -11.03 40.80
CA PRO A 408 10.65 -9.97 41.32
C PRO A 408 9.71 -9.39 40.25
N ARG A 409 8.53 -8.93 40.68
CA ARG A 409 7.60 -8.13 39.89
C ARG A 409 8.32 -6.94 39.24
N GLY A 410 8.02 -6.68 37.97
CA GLY A 410 8.54 -5.54 37.23
C GLY A 410 9.99 -5.69 36.75
N THR A 411 10.65 -6.82 37.03
CA THR A 411 11.99 -7.13 36.51
C THR A 411 11.99 -7.08 34.99
N TRP A 412 13.01 -6.47 34.39
CA TRP A 412 13.20 -6.47 32.94
C TRP A 412 13.60 -7.86 32.48
N VAL A 413 12.85 -8.46 31.54
CA VAL A 413 13.12 -9.79 30.99
C VAL A 413 13.24 -9.70 29.47
N GLN A 414 14.42 -9.98 28.93
CA GLN A 414 14.75 -9.91 27.52
C GLN A 414 14.98 -11.31 26.95
N GLY A 415 14.42 -11.60 25.77
CA GLY A 415 14.72 -12.82 25.03
C GLY A 415 15.87 -12.61 24.06
N ASN A 416 16.97 -13.33 24.19
CA ASN A 416 18.12 -13.22 23.30
C ASN A 416 17.92 -14.13 22.08
N VAL A 417 17.22 -13.64 21.04
CA VAL A 417 16.94 -14.43 19.82
C VAL A 417 18.22 -14.86 19.11
N TRP A 418 19.28 -14.03 19.13
CA TRP A 418 20.62 -14.44 18.67
C TRP A 418 21.04 -15.74 19.34
N ALA A 419 21.13 -15.76 20.67
CA ALA A 419 21.56 -16.95 21.41
C ALA A 419 20.61 -18.14 21.20
N ILE A 420 19.29 -17.90 21.16
CA ILE A 420 18.29 -18.95 20.94
C ILE A 420 18.46 -19.60 19.56
N HIS A 421 18.71 -18.81 18.51
CA HIS A 421 18.90 -19.31 17.14
C HIS A 421 20.32 -19.81 16.87
N HIS A 422 21.27 -19.51 17.75
CA HIS A 422 22.64 -20.04 17.72
C HIS A 422 22.88 -21.18 18.71
N HIS A 423 21.84 -21.64 19.39
CA HIS A 423 21.96 -22.71 20.35
C HIS A 423 22.13 -24.06 19.63
N GLU A 424 23.34 -24.64 19.73
CA GLU A 424 23.74 -25.83 18.96
C GLU A 424 22.89 -27.08 19.20
N ARG A 425 22.20 -27.17 20.35
CA ARG A 425 21.27 -28.28 20.65
C ARG A 425 20.13 -28.36 19.63
N GLU A 426 19.59 -27.22 19.22
CA GLU A 426 18.52 -27.11 18.22
C GLU A 426 19.08 -26.87 16.82
N PHE A 427 20.18 -26.14 16.70
CA PHE A 427 20.76 -25.72 15.43
C PHE A 427 22.27 -26.02 15.37
N PRO A 428 22.69 -27.28 15.13
CA PRO A 428 24.09 -27.63 14.93
C PRO A 428 24.70 -26.83 13.77
N GLU A 429 25.91 -26.30 13.89
CA GLU A 429 26.50 -25.36 12.91
C GLU A 429 25.56 -24.16 12.65
N PRO A 430 25.24 -23.35 13.68
CA PRO A 430 24.16 -22.37 13.59
C PRO A 430 24.36 -21.27 12.55
N ASP A 431 25.63 -20.98 12.19
CA ASP A 431 26.02 -20.02 11.17
C ASP A 431 25.90 -20.57 9.74
N ARG A 432 25.81 -21.89 9.56
CA ARG A 432 25.55 -22.51 8.26
C ARG A 432 24.07 -22.41 7.94
N PHE A 433 23.77 -21.81 6.79
CA PHE A 433 22.41 -21.76 6.26
C PHE A 433 22.02 -23.15 5.74
N ASN A 434 21.09 -23.82 6.44
CA ASN A 434 20.66 -25.17 6.11
C ASN A 434 19.13 -25.32 6.21
N PRO A 435 18.40 -25.26 5.08
CA PRO A 435 16.97 -25.49 5.04
C PRO A 435 16.54 -26.88 5.56
N ASP A 436 17.38 -27.91 5.44
CA ASP A 436 17.01 -29.29 5.77
C ASP A 436 16.61 -29.48 7.23
N ARG A 437 17.00 -28.57 8.13
CA ARG A 437 16.56 -28.50 9.53
C ARG A 437 15.03 -28.53 9.69
N TYR A 438 14.31 -28.04 8.69
CA TYR A 438 12.85 -27.92 8.69
C TYR A 438 12.13 -29.04 7.94
N LEU A 439 12.85 -29.99 7.36
CA LEU A 439 12.28 -31.19 6.75
C LEU A 439 12.18 -32.30 7.80
N LYS A 440 11.01 -32.92 7.93
CA LYS A 440 10.75 -33.90 8.99
C LYS A 440 11.65 -35.14 8.93
N ASP A 441 11.99 -35.56 7.71
CA ASP A 441 12.78 -36.77 7.46
C ASP A 441 14.30 -36.48 7.38
N SER A 442 14.71 -35.22 7.60
CA SER A 442 16.12 -34.85 7.55
C SER A 442 16.87 -35.26 8.82
N PRO A 443 18.13 -35.73 8.68
CA PRO A 443 19.00 -35.97 9.83
C PRO A 443 19.35 -34.70 10.61
N ASP A 444 19.16 -33.51 10.03
CA ASP A 444 19.41 -32.22 10.66
C ASP A 444 18.21 -31.68 11.44
N HIS A 445 17.06 -32.36 11.38
CA HIS A 445 15.87 -31.99 12.14
C HIS A 445 16.10 -32.18 13.65
N ARG A 446 15.75 -31.18 14.45
CA ARG A 446 15.84 -31.21 15.91
C ARG A 446 14.53 -30.76 16.55
N PRO A 447 14.14 -31.30 17.73
CA PRO A 447 12.97 -30.83 18.46
C PRO A 447 13.09 -29.34 18.84
N PHE A 448 11.98 -28.62 18.70
CA PHE A 448 11.87 -27.21 19.09
C PHE A 448 10.54 -26.99 19.83
N PRO A 449 10.49 -26.17 20.91
CA PRO A 449 9.28 -26.04 21.73
C PRO A 449 8.10 -25.32 21.06
N GLY A 450 8.30 -24.72 19.87
CA GLY A 450 7.26 -24.08 19.07
C GLY A 450 7.07 -24.72 17.70
N GLU A 451 5.83 -24.80 17.21
CA GLU A 451 5.47 -25.49 15.96
C GLU A 451 6.18 -24.96 14.71
N LYS A 452 6.60 -23.69 14.74
CA LYS A 452 7.29 -23.04 13.61
C LYS A 452 8.75 -23.49 13.47
N GLY A 453 9.39 -23.89 14.57
CA GLY A 453 10.82 -24.23 14.62
C GLY A 453 11.77 -23.03 14.71
N TYR A 454 11.27 -21.84 15.03
CA TYR A 454 12.03 -20.61 15.28
C TYR A 454 11.22 -19.64 16.16
N MET A 455 11.83 -18.52 16.59
CA MET A 455 11.28 -17.56 17.59
C MET A 455 11.47 -16.09 17.18
N THR A 456 11.54 -15.81 15.88
CA THR A 456 11.77 -14.48 15.29
C THR A 456 10.67 -13.46 15.61
N PHE A 457 9.44 -13.92 15.82
CA PHE A 457 8.27 -13.05 16.02
C PHE A 457 7.91 -12.80 17.50
N GLY A 458 8.80 -13.18 18.43
CA GLY A 458 8.56 -13.03 19.87
C GLY A 458 7.55 -14.05 20.41
N TRP A 459 6.93 -13.74 21.56
CA TRP A 459 6.26 -14.74 22.39
C TRP A 459 4.90 -14.29 22.97
N GLY A 460 4.04 -15.28 23.17
CA GLY A 460 2.83 -15.22 23.97
C GLY A 460 1.90 -14.09 23.58
N ARG A 461 1.37 -13.38 24.59
CA ARG A 461 0.45 -12.24 24.38
C ARG A 461 1.09 -11.06 23.64
N ARG A 462 2.41 -11.02 23.53
CA ARG A 462 3.18 -9.95 22.87
C ARG A 462 3.80 -10.40 21.55
N VAL A 463 3.44 -11.59 21.03
CA VAL A 463 3.86 -12.07 19.72
C VAL A 463 3.57 -11.01 18.64
N CYS A 464 4.40 -10.89 17.62
CA CYS A 464 4.27 -9.88 16.57
C CYS A 464 2.85 -9.86 15.98
N SER A 465 2.19 -8.70 15.98
CA SER A 465 0.85 -8.56 15.40
C SER A 465 0.84 -8.85 13.90
N GLY A 466 1.94 -8.54 13.20
CA GLY A 466 2.11 -8.67 11.75
C GLY A 466 2.71 -10.00 11.29
N GLN A 467 2.87 -10.99 12.17
CA GLN A 467 3.53 -12.27 11.82
C GLN A 467 2.94 -12.91 10.57
N GLY A 468 1.61 -13.05 10.50
CA GLY A 468 0.95 -13.66 9.33
C GLY A 468 1.21 -12.88 8.04
N LEU A 469 1.20 -11.54 8.12
CA LEU A 469 1.47 -10.67 6.97
C LEU A 469 2.92 -10.83 6.47
N ALA A 470 3.88 -10.85 7.41
CA ALA A 470 5.29 -11.00 7.13
C ALA A 470 5.64 -12.38 6.58
N GLU A 471 5.15 -13.46 7.19
CA GLU A 471 5.36 -14.83 6.71
C GLU A 471 4.82 -15.01 5.29
N GLN A 472 3.59 -14.53 5.03
CA GLN A 472 2.95 -14.61 3.71
C GLN A 472 3.74 -13.83 2.64
N GLY A 473 4.07 -12.56 2.92
CA GLY A 473 4.80 -11.70 1.97
C GLY A 473 6.24 -12.16 1.73
N THR A 474 6.92 -12.66 2.77
CA THR A 474 8.28 -13.20 2.67
C THR A 474 8.30 -14.48 1.83
N PHE A 475 7.37 -15.40 2.08
CA PHE A 475 7.27 -16.65 1.33
C PHE A 475 7.13 -16.40 -0.18
N ILE A 476 6.12 -15.64 -0.60
CA ILE A 476 5.83 -15.45 -2.03
C ILE A 476 6.94 -14.68 -2.74
N THR A 477 7.56 -13.71 -2.07
CA THR A 477 8.66 -12.93 -2.63
C THR A 477 9.91 -13.80 -2.77
N ILE A 478 10.31 -14.53 -1.73
CA ILE A 478 11.48 -15.44 -1.79
C ILE A 478 11.27 -16.54 -2.83
N ALA A 479 10.11 -17.20 -2.85
CA ALA A 479 9.80 -18.23 -3.85
C ALA A 479 9.94 -17.68 -5.28
N ARG A 480 9.43 -16.48 -5.54
CA ARG A 480 9.55 -15.83 -6.86
C ARG A 480 10.98 -15.43 -7.19
N LEU A 481 11.77 -14.97 -6.22
CA LEU A 481 13.16 -14.61 -6.47
C LEU A 481 14.05 -15.84 -6.71
N LEU A 482 13.87 -16.91 -5.95
CA LEU A 482 14.53 -18.20 -6.18
C LEU A 482 14.15 -18.78 -7.55
N TRP A 483 12.88 -18.67 -7.95
CA TRP A 483 12.41 -19.08 -9.27
C TRP A 483 12.99 -18.21 -10.38
N GLY A 484 13.04 -16.89 -10.17
CA GLY A 484 13.35 -15.92 -11.20
C GLY A 484 14.84 -15.75 -11.50
N PHE A 485 15.70 -15.84 -10.48
CA PHE A 485 17.06 -15.31 -10.55
C PHE A 485 18.14 -16.25 -10.02
N ARG A 486 19.33 -16.16 -10.62
CA ARG A 486 20.62 -16.54 -10.04
C ARG A 486 21.13 -15.33 -9.26
N ILE A 487 21.29 -15.50 -7.96
CA ILE A 487 21.78 -14.48 -7.03
C ILE A 487 23.15 -14.94 -6.56
N GLU A 488 24.18 -14.24 -7.02
CA GLU A 488 25.58 -14.67 -6.91
C GLU A 488 26.44 -13.52 -6.38
N LYS A 489 27.64 -13.85 -5.90
CA LYS A 489 28.62 -12.84 -5.49
C LYS A 489 28.98 -11.92 -6.65
N ALA A 490 29.25 -10.65 -6.35
CA ALA A 490 29.80 -9.73 -7.33
C ALA A 490 31.20 -10.18 -7.79
N LEU A 491 31.64 -9.67 -8.94
CA LEU A 491 32.97 -9.92 -9.47
C LEU A 491 33.81 -8.64 -9.36
N ASP A 492 35.09 -8.79 -9.06
CA ASP A 492 36.06 -7.71 -9.16
C ASP A 492 36.42 -7.41 -10.63
N GLU A 493 37.25 -6.38 -10.86
CA GLU A 493 37.72 -6.00 -12.20
C GLU A 493 38.49 -7.12 -12.93
N LYS A 494 38.96 -8.14 -12.20
CA LYS A 494 39.71 -9.30 -12.71
C LYS A 494 38.82 -10.53 -12.91
N GLY A 495 37.53 -10.44 -12.62
CA GLY A 495 36.56 -11.53 -12.73
C GLY A 495 36.55 -12.50 -11.54
N ASN A 496 37.19 -12.19 -10.42
CA ASN A 496 37.15 -13.02 -9.21
C ASN A 496 35.94 -12.66 -8.35
N GLU A 497 35.37 -13.64 -7.64
CA GLU A 497 34.28 -13.38 -6.70
C GLU A 497 34.72 -12.49 -5.53
N ILE A 498 33.93 -11.46 -5.26
CA ILE A 498 34.06 -10.64 -4.06
C ILE A 498 33.40 -11.40 -2.90
N PRO A 499 34.14 -11.76 -1.83
CA PRO A 499 33.56 -12.47 -0.70
C PRO A 499 32.53 -11.59 0.03
N VAL A 500 31.48 -12.23 0.53
CA VAL A 500 30.46 -11.59 1.38
C VAL A 500 30.69 -12.00 2.83
N ASP A 501 30.60 -11.04 3.77
CA ASP A 501 30.75 -11.30 5.20
C ASP A 501 29.38 -11.59 5.84
N ILE A 502 29.22 -12.80 6.38
CA ILE A 502 27.99 -13.26 7.04
C ILE A 502 27.75 -12.63 8.42
N PHE A 503 28.68 -11.80 8.92
CA PHE A 503 28.60 -11.07 10.18
C PHE A 503 28.52 -9.55 10.00
N ASP A 504 28.61 -9.04 8.76
CA ASP A 504 28.53 -7.61 8.45
C ASP A 504 27.09 -7.08 8.48
N PHE A 505 26.62 -6.89 9.71
CA PHE A 505 25.28 -6.42 10.05
C PHE A 505 25.35 -5.13 10.87
N THR A 506 24.30 -4.32 10.75
CA THR A 506 24.07 -3.14 11.58
C THR A 506 24.02 -3.47 13.08
N ASN A 507 24.29 -2.48 13.92
CA ASN A 507 24.37 -2.63 15.38
C ASN A 507 23.02 -2.48 16.11
N GLY A 508 21.93 -2.22 15.39
CA GLY A 508 20.60 -1.95 15.95
C GLY A 508 19.85 -3.18 16.47
N LEU A 509 18.78 -2.96 17.25
CA LEU A 509 17.88 -4.03 17.71
C LEU A 509 17.24 -4.80 16.55
N ASN A 510 16.89 -4.05 15.49
CA ASN A 510 16.59 -4.59 14.17
C ASN A 510 17.90 -4.62 13.39
N MET A 511 18.51 -5.80 13.26
CA MET A 511 19.70 -5.95 12.45
C MET A 511 19.34 -6.18 10.99
N ARG A 512 20.15 -5.62 10.10
CA ARG A 512 20.11 -5.89 8.66
C ARG A 512 21.54 -5.99 8.13
N PRO A 513 21.80 -6.75 7.06
CA PRO A 513 23.09 -6.72 6.40
C PRO A 513 23.44 -5.29 5.98
N ASN A 514 24.71 -4.91 6.11
CA ASN A 514 25.20 -3.71 5.44
C ASN A 514 25.15 -3.91 3.92
N PRO A 515 24.97 -2.84 3.12
CA PRO A 515 24.92 -2.97 1.67
C PRO A 515 26.18 -3.63 1.12
N PHE A 516 25.99 -4.68 0.31
CA PHE A 516 27.05 -5.35 -0.44
C PHE A 516 26.63 -5.54 -1.89
N ASP A 517 27.60 -5.63 -2.77
CA ASP A 517 27.39 -5.86 -4.20
C ASP A 517 27.12 -7.33 -4.48
N CYS A 518 26.15 -7.59 -5.36
CA CYS A 518 25.83 -8.93 -5.85
C CYS A 518 25.40 -8.88 -7.31
N ARG A 519 25.45 -10.04 -7.96
CA ARG A 519 25.02 -10.22 -9.34
C ARG A 519 23.68 -10.95 -9.34
N ILE A 520 22.63 -10.29 -9.81
CA ILE A 520 21.28 -10.84 -9.92
C ILE A 520 20.94 -10.96 -11.39
N THR A 521 20.83 -12.18 -11.91
CA THR A 521 20.56 -12.45 -13.33
C THR A 521 19.42 -13.44 -13.51
N PRO A 522 18.57 -13.32 -14.54
CA PRO A 522 17.49 -14.27 -14.76
C PRO A 522 18.02 -15.70 -14.94
N ARG A 523 17.32 -16.70 -14.39
CA ARG A 523 17.75 -18.11 -14.51
C ARG A 523 17.70 -18.64 -15.95
N SER A 524 16.75 -18.15 -16.76
CA SER A 524 16.60 -18.49 -18.18
C SER A 524 15.96 -17.33 -18.99
N PRO A 525 16.08 -17.32 -20.33
CA PRO A 525 15.39 -16.37 -21.20
C PRO A 525 13.85 -16.45 -21.11
N GLU A 526 13.30 -17.65 -20.94
CA GLU A 526 11.86 -17.88 -20.81
C GLU A 526 11.33 -17.25 -19.51
N ILE A 527 12.04 -17.48 -18.39
CA ILE A 527 11.73 -16.88 -17.10
C ILE A 527 11.81 -15.36 -17.17
N ARG A 528 12.81 -14.80 -17.86
CA ARG A 528 12.92 -13.36 -18.11
C ARG A 528 11.68 -12.79 -18.81
N THR A 529 11.21 -13.47 -19.86
CA THR A 529 10.01 -13.07 -20.59
C THR A 529 8.77 -13.14 -19.71
N THR A 530 8.64 -14.21 -18.90
CA THR A 530 7.56 -14.35 -17.91
C THR A 530 7.57 -13.22 -16.89
N ILE A 531 8.73 -12.86 -16.33
CA ILE A 531 8.88 -11.75 -15.38
C ILE A 531 8.48 -10.41 -16.02
N ASP A 532 8.91 -10.14 -17.26
CA ASP A 532 8.55 -8.88 -17.94
C ASP A 532 7.04 -8.80 -18.19
N ARG A 533 6.43 -9.87 -18.70
CA ARG A 533 4.99 -9.97 -18.95
C ARG A 533 4.18 -9.78 -17.65
N GLU A 534 4.48 -10.56 -16.62
CA GLU A 534 3.74 -10.52 -15.36
C GLU A 534 3.98 -9.24 -14.57
N GLY A 535 5.18 -8.66 -14.66
CA GLY A 535 5.48 -7.38 -14.02
C GLY A 535 4.73 -6.20 -14.65
N ARG A 536 4.61 -6.16 -15.99
CA ARG A 536 3.76 -5.17 -16.67
C ARG A 536 2.30 -5.31 -16.30
N ARG A 537 1.80 -6.56 -16.23
CA ARG A 537 0.44 -6.84 -15.80
C ARG A 537 0.20 -6.44 -14.35
N ALA A 538 1.12 -6.77 -13.43
CA ALA A 538 1.03 -6.34 -12.03
C ALA A 538 0.98 -4.80 -11.92
N LEU A 539 1.79 -4.08 -12.72
CA LEU A 539 1.72 -2.61 -12.76
C LEU A 539 0.37 -2.09 -13.28
N GLN A 540 -0.27 -2.81 -14.21
CA GLN A 540 -1.63 -2.53 -14.68
C GLN A 540 -2.68 -2.83 -13.61
N ASP A 541 -2.61 -3.97 -12.93
CA ASP A 541 -3.55 -4.29 -11.84
C ASP A 541 -3.46 -3.27 -10.69
N LEU A 542 -2.29 -2.64 -10.55
CA LEU A 542 -1.99 -1.58 -9.58
C LEU A 542 -2.32 -0.15 -10.08
N SER A 543 -2.79 0.06 -11.32
CA SER A 543 -2.98 1.38 -11.98
C SER A 543 -4.41 1.96 -11.97
N ARG A 544 -5.25 1.56 -11.02
CA ARG A 544 -6.68 1.92 -10.92
C ARG A 544 -7.02 3.38 -10.55
N PHE A 545 -6.16 4.37 -10.85
CA PHE A 545 -6.27 5.72 -10.28
C PHE A 545 -6.24 6.92 -11.25
N ASP A 546 -6.19 6.75 -12.58
CA ASP A 546 -6.07 7.90 -13.51
C ASP A 546 -7.20 7.99 -14.57
N GLY A 547 -7.59 9.22 -14.96
CA GLY A 547 -8.75 9.48 -15.85
C GLY A 547 -8.46 10.38 -17.07
N ILE A 548 -9.00 9.99 -18.23
CA ILE A 548 -8.81 10.63 -19.56
C ILE A 548 -9.14 12.13 -19.58
N GLY A 549 -10.21 12.57 -18.89
CA GLY A 549 -10.69 13.95 -18.96
C GLY A 549 -9.68 14.99 -18.45
N GLY A 550 -8.99 14.69 -17.34
CA GLY A 550 -7.99 15.59 -16.76
C GLY A 550 -6.78 15.78 -17.67
N MET A 551 -6.31 14.70 -18.30
CA MET A 551 -5.19 14.75 -19.24
C MET A 551 -5.56 15.46 -20.55
N ALA A 552 -6.78 15.26 -21.06
CA ALA A 552 -7.27 15.99 -22.22
C ALA A 552 -7.33 17.51 -21.96
N ALA A 553 -7.84 17.93 -20.79
CA ALA A 553 -7.88 19.33 -20.39
C ALA A 553 -6.47 19.92 -20.25
N ALA A 554 -5.53 19.19 -19.67
CA ALA A 554 -4.17 19.65 -19.54
C ALA A 554 -3.47 19.84 -20.89
N LEU A 555 -3.66 18.89 -21.82
CA LEU A 555 -3.10 18.96 -23.16
C LEU A 555 -3.65 20.16 -23.95
N THR A 556 -4.97 20.29 -24.05
CA THR A 556 -5.62 21.32 -24.88
C THR A 556 -5.37 22.75 -24.36
N LEU A 557 -5.30 22.93 -23.04
CA LEU A 557 -4.92 24.21 -22.41
C LEU A 557 -3.43 24.48 -22.56
N GLY A 558 -2.58 23.47 -22.37
CA GLY A 558 -1.14 23.56 -22.57
C GLY A 558 -0.79 23.99 -24.00
N LEU A 559 -1.40 23.37 -25.01
CA LEU A 559 -1.19 23.71 -26.43
C LEU A 559 -1.55 25.16 -26.75
N ARG A 560 -2.44 25.77 -25.97
CA ARG A 560 -2.88 27.17 -26.14
C ARG A 560 -2.14 28.15 -25.23
N GLY A 561 -1.04 27.71 -24.61
CA GLY A 561 -0.12 28.56 -23.85
C GLY A 561 -0.51 28.79 -22.38
N HIS A 562 -1.56 28.14 -21.88
CA HIS A 562 -1.94 28.24 -20.47
C HIS A 562 -0.95 27.48 -19.58
N ARG A 563 -0.64 28.02 -18.40
CA ARG A 563 0.15 27.29 -17.41
C ARG A 563 -0.76 26.32 -16.66
N VAL A 564 -0.55 25.03 -16.85
CA VAL A 564 -1.37 23.98 -16.24
C VAL A 564 -0.58 23.26 -15.15
N VAL A 565 -1.22 23.06 -14.00
CA VAL A 565 -0.72 22.17 -12.95
C VAL A 565 -1.72 21.03 -12.79
N ILE A 566 -1.33 19.82 -13.18
CA ILE A 566 -2.10 18.60 -12.98
C ILE A 566 -1.86 18.14 -11.55
N LEU A 567 -2.94 17.96 -10.79
CA LEU A 567 -2.92 17.45 -9.43
C LEU A 567 -3.46 16.03 -9.45
N GLU A 568 -2.56 15.05 -9.43
CA GLU A 568 -2.91 13.64 -9.44
C GLU A 568 -2.78 13.08 -8.02
N ALA A 569 -3.83 12.44 -7.51
CA ALA A 569 -3.82 11.80 -6.21
C ALA A 569 -2.87 10.59 -6.17
N ALA A 570 -2.76 9.87 -7.30
CA ALA A 570 -1.85 8.74 -7.47
C ALA A 570 -0.38 9.17 -7.52
N PRO A 571 0.56 8.28 -7.13
CA PRO A 571 1.99 8.53 -7.22
C PRO A 571 2.56 8.51 -8.65
N LYS A 572 1.77 8.07 -9.65
CA LYS A 572 2.12 8.05 -11.07
C LYS A 572 0.85 7.92 -11.90
N LEU A 573 0.80 8.63 -13.03
CA LEU A 573 -0.19 8.44 -14.08
C LEU A 573 0.00 7.07 -14.77
N MET A 574 -0.92 6.13 -14.55
CA MET A 574 -1.06 4.84 -15.21
C MET A 574 -2.55 4.48 -15.21
N GLU A 575 -3.09 3.99 -16.33
CA GLU A 575 -4.51 3.63 -16.39
C GLU A 575 -4.67 2.11 -16.57
N VAL A 576 -5.64 1.49 -15.88
CA VAL A 576 -6.06 0.10 -16.15
C VAL A 576 -7.00 0.12 -17.35
N GLY A 577 -6.82 -0.79 -18.30
CA GLY A 577 -7.57 -0.74 -19.55
C GLY A 577 -8.25 -2.04 -19.93
N ALA A 578 -9.54 -1.92 -20.22
CA ALA A 578 -10.22 -2.70 -21.23
C ALA A 578 -10.06 -1.99 -22.60
N GLY A 579 -10.65 -2.53 -23.65
CA GLY A 579 -10.82 -1.80 -24.90
C GLY A 579 -11.67 -0.54 -24.73
N ILE A 580 -11.36 0.49 -25.50
CA ILE A 580 -12.15 1.71 -25.63
C ILE A 580 -12.31 2.09 -27.09
N GLN A 581 -13.48 2.61 -27.44
CA GLN A 581 -13.72 3.17 -28.77
C GLN A 581 -13.25 4.62 -28.82
N VAL A 582 -12.48 4.95 -29.86
CA VAL A 582 -12.17 6.31 -30.27
C VAL A 582 -13.13 6.71 -31.39
N SER A 583 -14.19 7.43 -31.01
CA SER A 583 -15.20 7.91 -31.96
C SER A 583 -14.70 9.11 -32.77
N PRO A 584 -15.27 9.41 -33.95
CA PRO A 584 -14.72 10.40 -34.87
C PRO A 584 -14.70 11.84 -34.31
N ASN A 585 -15.68 12.21 -33.47
CA ASN A 585 -15.66 13.48 -32.74
C ASN A 585 -14.47 13.59 -31.77
N MET A 586 -14.08 12.50 -31.12
CA MET A 586 -12.91 12.47 -30.25
C MET A 586 -11.61 12.42 -31.04
N LEU A 587 -11.53 11.57 -32.07
CA LEU A 587 -10.34 11.44 -32.93
C LEU A 587 -9.97 12.77 -33.59
N ARG A 588 -10.97 13.53 -34.08
CA ARG A 588 -10.75 14.86 -34.67
C ARG A 588 -10.05 15.83 -33.71
N MET A 589 -10.39 15.78 -32.41
CA MET A 589 -9.70 16.61 -31.41
C MET A 589 -8.25 16.16 -31.24
N PHE A 590 -8.02 14.84 -31.18
CA PHE A 590 -6.67 14.28 -31.08
C PHE A 590 -5.80 14.55 -32.32
N GLU A 591 -6.37 14.57 -33.52
CA GLU A 591 -5.69 15.02 -34.74
C GLU A 591 -5.27 16.49 -34.61
N ARG A 592 -6.18 17.38 -34.19
CA ARG A 592 -5.86 18.81 -33.96
C ARG A 592 -4.79 19.01 -32.90
N TRP A 593 -4.74 18.14 -31.89
CA TRP A 593 -3.78 18.20 -30.78
C TRP A 593 -2.48 17.43 -31.07
N GLY A 594 -2.35 16.80 -32.25
CA GLY A 594 -1.14 16.08 -32.66
C GLY A 594 -0.89 14.78 -31.90
N VAL A 595 -1.94 14.11 -31.42
CA VAL A 595 -1.90 12.83 -30.67
C VAL A 595 -2.19 11.63 -31.58
N SER A 596 -2.81 11.85 -32.74
CA SER A 596 -3.31 10.81 -33.66
C SER A 596 -2.25 9.74 -34.01
N ASP A 597 -1.00 10.13 -34.26
CA ASP A 597 0.06 9.19 -34.63
C ASP A 597 0.33 8.15 -33.54
N LEU A 598 0.28 8.56 -32.26
CA LEU A 598 0.46 7.67 -31.11
C LEU A 598 -0.74 6.73 -30.94
N ILE A 599 -1.94 7.17 -31.34
CA ILE A 599 -3.16 6.36 -31.30
C ILE A 599 -3.11 5.31 -32.41
N HIS A 600 -2.83 5.74 -33.65
CA HIS A 600 -2.75 4.86 -34.82
C HIS A 600 -1.63 3.83 -34.74
N ALA A 601 -0.61 4.07 -33.92
CA ALA A 601 0.44 3.09 -33.67
C ALA A 601 -0.05 1.83 -32.93
N GLN A 602 -1.22 1.86 -32.28
CA GLN A 602 -1.73 0.79 -31.42
C GLN A 602 -3.23 0.49 -31.62
N ASP A 603 -3.95 1.30 -32.36
CA ASP A 603 -5.38 1.12 -32.58
C ASP A 603 -5.69 0.07 -33.66
N VAL A 604 -6.97 -0.24 -33.81
CA VAL A 604 -7.52 -0.96 -34.96
C VAL A 604 -8.61 -0.09 -35.56
N ALA A 605 -8.47 0.24 -36.84
CA ALA A 605 -9.46 0.98 -37.61
C ALA A 605 -10.63 0.05 -37.97
N LEU A 606 -11.80 0.28 -37.38
CA LEU A 606 -12.97 -0.56 -37.66
C LEU A 606 -13.50 -0.33 -39.08
N GLU A 607 -13.86 -1.40 -39.76
CA GLU A 607 -14.51 -1.39 -41.08
C GLU A 607 -15.99 -1.78 -41.00
N HIS A 608 -16.31 -2.75 -40.16
CA HIS A 608 -17.65 -3.30 -40.01
C HIS A 608 -18.04 -3.50 -38.55
N ILE A 609 -19.35 -3.54 -38.34
CA ILE A 609 -19.99 -3.91 -37.08
C ILE A 609 -20.95 -5.05 -37.38
N HIS A 610 -20.70 -6.22 -36.80
CA HIS A 610 -21.59 -7.36 -36.88
C HIS A 610 -22.56 -7.37 -35.72
N VAL A 611 -23.85 -7.43 -36.01
CA VAL A 611 -24.90 -7.63 -35.00
C VAL A 611 -25.41 -9.06 -35.14
N ARG A 612 -25.33 -9.82 -34.05
CA ARG A 612 -25.65 -11.25 -34.00
C ARG A 612 -26.70 -11.55 -32.95
N ARG A 613 -27.49 -12.60 -33.21
CA ARG A 613 -28.44 -13.14 -32.25
C ARG A 613 -27.70 -13.97 -31.19
N TRP A 614 -28.13 -13.88 -29.93
CA TRP A 614 -27.48 -14.57 -28.81
C TRP A 614 -27.63 -16.11 -28.85
N GLU A 615 -28.76 -16.61 -29.33
CA GLU A 615 -29.15 -18.02 -29.25
C GLU A 615 -28.33 -18.90 -30.19
N ASP A 616 -28.26 -18.53 -31.47
CA ASP A 616 -27.64 -19.34 -32.53
C ASP A 616 -26.44 -18.65 -33.20
N GLY A 617 -26.12 -17.41 -32.81
CA GLY A 617 -25.04 -16.62 -33.41
C GLY A 617 -25.34 -16.16 -34.84
N SER A 618 -26.59 -16.29 -35.31
CA SER A 618 -27.01 -15.86 -36.65
C SER A 618 -26.78 -14.36 -36.84
N LEU A 619 -26.37 -13.99 -38.04
CA LEU A 619 -26.07 -12.61 -38.39
C LEU A 619 -27.39 -11.86 -38.64
N LEU A 620 -27.68 -10.86 -37.81
CA LEU A 620 -28.84 -9.99 -37.96
C LEU A 620 -28.53 -8.85 -38.93
N ALA A 621 -27.34 -8.25 -38.82
CA ALA A 621 -26.91 -7.17 -39.70
C ALA A 621 -25.38 -7.09 -39.78
N THR A 622 -24.87 -6.66 -40.93
CA THR A 622 -23.51 -6.15 -41.09
C THR A 622 -23.59 -4.68 -41.42
N MET A 623 -23.06 -3.86 -40.52
CA MET A 623 -23.12 -2.42 -40.65
C MET A 623 -21.75 -1.89 -41.03
N PRO A 624 -21.59 -1.26 -42.21
CA PRO A 624 -20.35 -0.60 -42.53
C PRO A 624 -20.13 0.59 -41.59
N VAL A 625 -18.90 0.76 -41.13
CA VAL A 625 -18.51 1.92 -40.34
C VAL A 625 -18.69 3.17 -41.19
N ASN A 626 -19.43 4.15 -40.66
CA ASN A 626 -19.67 5.40 -41.34
C ASN A 626 -18.42 6.30 -41.28
N LYS A 627 -17.71 6.38 -42.41
CA LYS A 627 -16.48 7.18 -42.56
C LYS A 627 -16.74 8.67 -42.84
N THR A 628 -18.00 9.11 -43.00
CA THR A 628 -18.35 10.51 -43.33
C THR A 628 -17.82 11.53 -42.31
N PHE A 629 -17.73 11.16 -41.03
CA PHE A 629 -17.32 12.06 -39.95
C PHE A 629 -15.87 11.86 -39.47
N GLY A 630 -15.14 10.94 -40.10
CA GLY A 630 -13.79 10.50 -39.71
C GLY A 630 -13.71 9.00 -39.48
N GLN A 631 -12.50 8.51 -39.23
CA GLN A 631 -12.24 7.11 -38.93
C GLN A 631 -12.76 6.76 -37.54
N GLN A 632 -13.33 5.56 -37.38
CA GLN A 632 -13.61 4.99 -36.07
C GLN A 632 -12.52 3.98 -35.75
N THR A 633 -11.93 4.13 -34.57
CA THR A 633 -10.88 3.22 -34.14
C THR A 633 -11.17 2.68 -32.75
N VAL A 634 -10.63 1.52 -32.46
CA VAL A 634 -10.69 0.91 -31.13
C VAL A 634 -9.26 0.69 -30.66
N ILE A 635 -9.01 1.01 -29.40
CA ILE A 635 -7.67 0.97 -28.82
C ILE A 635 -7.76 0.43 -27.40
N HIS A 636 -6.66 -0.09 -26.89
CA HIS A 636 -6.57 -0.39 -25.46
C HIS A 636 -6.55 0.93 -24.68
N ARG A 637 -7.42 1.07 -23.68
CA ARG A 637 -7.60 2.34 -22.94
C ARG A 637 -6.29 2.91 -22.37
N ALA A 638 -5.44 2.06 -21.80
CA ALA A 638 -4.13 2.47 -21.29
C ALA A 638 -3.23 3.11 -22.35
N ASP A 639 -3.31 2.66 -23.61
CA ASP A 639 -2.44 3.15 -24.68
C ASP A 639 -2.92 4.54 -25.15
N LEU A 640 -4.24 4.76 -25.22
CA LEU A 640 -4.82 6.09 -25.45
C LEU A 640 -4.40 7.09 -24.36
N HIS A 641 -4.46 6.68 -23.10
CA HIS A 641 -4.09 7.55 -21.99
C HIS A 641 -2.60 7.88 -21.98
N ASN A 642 -1.73 6.89 -22.26
CA ASN A 642 -0.30 7.11 -22.41
C ASN A 642 0.00 8.10 -23.54
N ALA A 643 -0.71 8.03 -24.67
CA ALA A 643 -0.56 9.00 -25.76
C ALA A 643 -0.88 10.43 -25.32
N LEU A 644 -1.93 10.61 -24.51
CA LEU A 644 -2.28 11.92 -23.95
C LEU A 644 -1.25 12.41 -22.91
N ILE A 645 -0.77 11.53 -22.04
CA ILE A 645 0.25 11.85 -21.04
C ILE A 645 1.53 12.32 -21.73
N GLU A 646 2.02 11.54 -22.70
CA GLU A 646 3.25 11.84 -23.42
C GLU A 646 3.17 13.23 -24.07
N LYS A 647 2.07 13.51 -24.77
CA LYS A 647 1.87 14.79 -25.45
C LYS A 647 1.68 15.95 -24.47
N ALA A 648 0.94 15.76 -23.38
CA ALA A 648 0.70 16.82 -22.40
C ALA A 648 1.99 17.20 -21.65
N LEU A 649 2.77 16.20 -21.20
CA LEU A 649 3.99 16.43 -20.42
C LEU A 649 5.19 16.84 -21.28
N ALA A 650 5.12 16.69 -22.60
CA ALA A 650 6.09 17.27 -23.52
C ALA A 650 6.00 18.80 -23.61
N LEU A 651 4.89 19.41 -23.16
CA LEU A 651 4.69 20.85 -23.19
C LEU A 651 5.37 21.53 -21.98
N PRO A 652 6.18 22.57 -22.19
CA PRO A 652 6.97 23.20 -21.12
C PRO A 652 6.12 23.94 -20.08
N ASN A 653 4.86 24.21 -20.38
CA ASN A 653 3.88 24.92 -19.56
C ASN A 653 2.91 24.00 -18.82
N VAL A 654 3.10 22.68 -18.89
CA VAL A 654 2.30 21.68 -18.16
C VAL A 654 3.17 21.03 -17.08
N GLU A 655 2.73 21.10 -15.84
CA GLU A 655 3.41 20.53 -14.68
C GLU A 655 2.55 19.42 -14.07
N LEU A 656 3.09 18.21 -13.87
CA LEU A 656 2.43 17.14 -13.14
C LEU A 656 2.89 17.11 -11.68
N ARG A 657 1.94 17.19 -10.75
CA ARG A 657 2.14 16.91 -9.33
C ARG A 657 1.35 15.68 -8.93
N VAL A 658 2.07 14.57 -8.81
CA VAL A 658 1.56 13.34 -8.23
C VAL A 658 1.39 13.48 -6.71
N ASN A 659 0.70 12.52 -6.08
CA ASN A 659 0.46 12.51 -4.63
C ASN A 659 -0.24 13.79 -4.12
N SER A 660 -1.04 14.42 -4.97
CA SER A 660 -1.71 15.70 -4.74
C SER A 660 -3.22 15.51 -4.63
N LEU A 661 -3.65 14.69 -3.66
CA LEU A 661 -5.06 14.49 -3.36
C LEU A 661 -5.70 15.81 -2.95
N VAL A 662 -6.67 16.28 -3.73
CA VAL A 662 -7.50 17.44 -3.37
C VAL A 662 -8.53 17.01 -2.32
N THR A 663 -8.73 17.80 -1.27
CA THR A 663 -9.72 17.59 -0.19
C THR A 663 -10.71 18.74 -0.04
N GLY A 664 -10.37 19.92 -0.55
CA GLY A 664 -11.23 21.10 -0.52
C GLY A 664 -11.02 22.00 -1.72
N VAL A 665 -12.06 22.75 -2.08
CA VAL A 665 -12.00 23.77 -3.13
C VAL A 665 -12.58 25.09 -2.62
N GLU A 666 -11.88 26.18 -2.94
CA GLU A 666 -12.36 27.56 -2.78
C GLU A 666 -12.70 28.11 -4.16
N PHE A 667 -13.85 28.79 -4.27
CA PHE A 667 -14.42 29.18 -5.56
C PHE A 667 -14.01 30.57 -6.04
N SER A 668 -13.62 31.46 -5.11
CA SER A 668 -13.19 32.83 -5.41
C SER A 668 -12.34 33.41 -4.28
N PRO A 669 -11.03 33.64 -4.48
CA PRO A 669 -10.23 33.24 -5.64
C PRO A 669 -10.08 31.70 -5.70
N ALA A 670 -9.98 31.15 -6.92
CA ALA A 670 -9.93 29.70 -7.10
C ALA A 670 -8.68 29.08 -6.47
N SER A 671 -8.89 28.13 -5.58
CA SER A 671 -7.79 27.33 -5.03
C SER A 671 -8.27 25.98 -4.57
N VAL A 672 -7.34 25.03 -4.49
CA VAL A 672 -7.61 23.72 -3.92
C VAL A 672 -6.72 23.49 -2.72
N THR A 673 -7.30 22.90 -1.69
CA THR A 673 -6.59 22.41 -0.52
C THR A 673 -6.23 20.96 -0.79
N LEU A 674 -4.93 20.66 -0.75
CA LEU A 674 -4.42 19.30 -0.82
C LEU A 674 -4.50 18.64 0.56
N ALA A 675 -4.51 17.31 0.58
CA ALA A 675 -4.59 16.53 1.81
C ALA A 675 -3.43 16.79 2.79
N ASN A 676 -2.26 17.18 2.28
CA ASN A 676 -1.12 17.60 3.10
C ASN A 676 -1.27 19.02 3.72
N GLY A 677 -2.42 19.67 3.52
CA GLY A 677 -2.74 21.02 3.99
C GLY A 677 -2.19 22.15 3.12
N SER A 678 -1.44 21.85 2.05
CA SER A 678 -0.97 22.88 1.13
C SER A 678 -2.10 23.39 0.24
N ILE A 679 -2.07 24.68 -0.08
CA ILE A 679 -3.06 25.32 -0.94
C ILE A 679 -2.40 25.59 -2.29
N VAL A 680 -2.96 25.01 -3.35
CA VAL A 680 -2.58 25.31 -4.73
C VAL A 680 -3.56 26.33 -5.27
N ARG A 681 -3.06 27.51 -5.63
CA ARG A 681 -3.85 28.61 -6.20
C ARG A 681 -3.76 28.59 -7.71
N GLY A 682 -4.87 28.86 -8.36
CA GLY A 682 -4.96 29.03 -9.81
C GLY A 682 -5.94 30.14 -10.16
N ASP A 683 -5.89 30.61 -11.39
CA ASP A 683 -6.95 31.50 -11.91
C ASP A 683 -8.25 30.73 -12.13
N ILE A 684 -8.14 29.41 -12.34
CA ILE A 684 -9.21 28.45 -12.54
C ILE A 684 -8.86 27.12 -11.86
N VAL A 685 -9.89 26.40 -11.37
CA VAL A 685 -9.80 24.98 -10.97
C VAL A 685 -10.73 24.15 -11.86
N ILE A 686 -10.21 23.06 -12.44
CA ILE A 686 -11.00 22.12 -13.24
C ILE A 686 -11.08 20.80 -12.48
N GLY A 687 -12.28 20.43 -12.03
CA GLY A 687 -12.57 19.16 -11.37
C GLY A 687 -12.77 18.03 -12.38
N ALA A 688 -11.76 17.19 -12.51
CA ALA A 688 -11.75 15.98 -13.35
C ALA A 688 -11.67 14.69 -12.50
N ASP A 689 -12.16 14.73 -11.27
CA ASP A 689 -12.04 13.71 -10.22
C ASP A 689 -13.14 12.61 -10.27
N GLY A 690 -13.81 12.49 -11.42
CA GLY A 690 -14.66 11.34 -11.78
C GLY A 690 -16.00 11.23 -11.05
N ILE A 691 -16.65 10.07 -11.15
CA ILE A 691 -18.02 9.85 -10.63
C ILE A 691 -18.11 10.03 -9.10
N LYS A 692 -16.99 9.93 -8.37
CA LYS A 692 -16.89 10.14 -6.92
C LYS A 692 -16.34 11.55 -6.57
N SER A 693 -16.47 12.50 -7.50
CA SER A 693 -15.96 13.86 -7.36
C SER A 693 -16.36 14.53 -6.04
N ILE A 694 -15.36 14.99 -5.29
CA ILE A 694 -15.57 15.79 -4.08
C ILE A 694 -15.86 17.25 -4.44
N ILE A 695 -15.27 17.72 -5.55
CA ILE A 695 -15.45 19.09 -6.03
C ILE A 695 -16.91 19.28 -6.43
N ARG A 696 -17.54 18.27 -7.04
CA ARG A 696 -18.98 18.28 -7.34
C ARG A 696 -19.83 18.48 -6.09
N GLY A 697 -19.57 17.74 -5.01
CA GLY A 697 -20.34 17.86 -3.77
C GLY A 697 -20.24 19.25 -3.15
N GLN A 698 -19.03 19.85 -3.15
CA GLN A 698 -18.80 21.21 -2.64
C GLN A 698 -19.39 22.28 -3.57
N LEU A 699 -19.30 22.09 -4.89
CA LEU A 699 -19.83 23.00 -5.90
C LEU A 699 -21.37 23.06 -5.91
N LEU A 700 -22.03 21.96 -5.56
CA LEU A 700 -23.49 21.90 -5.49
C LEU A 700 -24.05 22.18 -4.09
N GLU A 701 -23.19 22.33 -3.07
CA GLU A 701 -23.57 22.36 -1.66
C GLU A 701 -24.43 21.15 -1.24
N ASP A 702 -24.21 20.02 -1.89
CA ASP A 702 -24.93 18.77 -1.64
C ASP A 702 -23.94 17.61 -1.47
N PRO A 703 -23.41 17.40 -0.25
CA PRO A 703 -22.50 16.30 0.02
C PRO A 703 -23.22 14.93 0.01
N SER A 704 -24.55 14.89 -0.10
CA SER A 704 -25.35 13.67 -0.13
C SER A 704 -25.56 13.10 -1.54
N LEU A 705 -25.07 13.80 -2.58
CA LEU A 705 -25.24 13.44 -3.98
C LEU A 705 -24.42 12.19 -4.34
N LYS A 706 -25.05 11.01 -4.23
CA LYS A 706 -24.46 9.70 -4.55
C LYS A 706 -24.81 9.25 -5.96
N ALA A 707 -23.93 8.43 -6.53
CA ALA A 707 -24.19 7.78 -7.80
C ALA A 707 -25.41 6.84 -7.66
N ILE A 708 -26.19 6.73 -8.73
CA ILE A 708 -27.41 5.95 -8.80
C ILE A 708 -27.12 4.69 -9.61
N ALA A 709 -27.26 3.53 -8.99
CA ALA A 709 -27.17 2.25 -9.67
C ALA A 709 -28.26 2.11 -10.75
N THR A 710 -27.87 1.69 -11.96
CA THR A 710 -28.80 1.47 -13.09
C THR A 710 -29.61 0.18 -12.98
N GLY A 711 -29.18 -0.74 -12.12
CA GLY A 711 -29.63 -2.14 -12.11
C GLY A 711 -28.88 -3.04 -13.09
N ASP A 712 -27.84 -2.54 -13.78
CA ASP A 712 -26.97 -3.34 -14.64
C ASP A 712 -25.52 -3.35 -14.14
N ALA A 713 -24.80 -4.41 -14.52
CA ALA A 713 -23.37 -4.56 -14.39
C ALA A 713 -22.76 -5.05 -15.71
N ALA A 714 -21.43 -4.98 -15.81
CA ALA A 714 -20.69 -5.44 -16.97
C ALA A 714 -19.46 -6.24 -16.56
N TYR A 715 -19.30 -7.44 -17.11
CA TYR A 715 -18.02 -8.13 -17.12
C TYR A 715 -17.11 -7.52 -18.19
N ARG A 716 -15.84 -7.34 -17.87
CA ARG A 716 -14.81 -6.94 -18.84
C ARG A 716 -13.72 -7.98 -18.89
N ILE A 717 -13.43 -8.44 -20.10
CA ILE A 717 -12.48 -9.50 -20.38
C ILE A 717 -11.53 -9.02 -21.48
N MET A 718 -10.25 -9.39 -21.36
CA MET A 718 -9.20 -9.08 -22.32
C MET A 718 -8.47 -10.37 -22.67
N LEU A 719 -8.61 -10.87 -23.90
CA LEU A 719 -7.99 -12.12 -24.32
C LEU A 719 -6.79 -11.84 -25.24
N PRO A 720 -5.61 -12.45 -25.00
CA PRO A 720 -4.50 -12.34 -25.94
C PRO A 720 -4.77 -13.16 -27.21
N ARG A 721 -4.23 -12.69 -28.34
CA ARG A 721 -4.29 -13.40 -29.62
C ARG A 721 -3.85 -14.86 -29.50
N SER A 722 -2.81 -15.12 -28.73
CA SER A 722 -2.21 -16.45 -28.57
C SER A 722 -3.16 -17.52 -28.02
N VAL A 723 -4.19 -17.14 -27.26
CA VAL A 723 -5.20 -18.10 -26.76
C VAL A 723 -6.41 -18.22 -27.69
N MET A 724 -6.65 -17.22 -28.54
CA MET A 724 -7.75 -17.24 -29.50
C MET A 724 -7.37 -17.93 -30.81
N GLU A 725 -6.11 -17.84 -31.23
CA GLU A 725 -5.65 -18.41 -32.50
C GLU A 725 -5.68 -19.95 -32.56
N THR A 726 -5.77 -20.60 -31.39
CA THR A 726 -5.91 -22.06 -31.28
C THR A 726 -7.29 -22.56 -31.70
N ASP A 727 -8.31 -21.70 -31.71
CA ASP A 727 -9.66 -22.02 -32.17
C ASP A 727 -9.95 -21.26 -33.48
N PRO A 728 -10.25 -21.95 -34.61
CA PRO A 728 -10.48 -21.28 -35.89
C PRO A 728 -11.61 -20.24 -35.88
N GLU A 729 -12.65 -20.43 -35.07
CA GLU A 729 -13.79 -19.50 -34.99
C GLU A 729 -13.41 -18.24 -34.20
N LEU A 730 -12.63 -18.39 -33.13
CA LEU A 730 -12.14 -17.25 -32.35
C LEU A 730 -11.02 -16.50 -33.08
N LYS A 731 -10.16 -17.22 -33.81
CA LYS A 731 -9.13 -16.63 -34.67
C LYS A 731 -9.75 -15.67 -35.70
N ALA A 732 -10.86 -16.06 -36.32
CA ALA A 732 -11.58 -15.19 -37.24
C ALA A 732 -12.08 -13.90 -36.58
N LEU A 733 -12.52 -13.97 -35.31
CA LEU A 733 -13.00 -12.78 -34.58
C LEU A 733 -11.90 -11.74 -34.33
N ILE A 734 -10.67 -12.17 -34.05
CA ILE A 734 -9.55 -11.27 -33.77
C ILE A 734 -8.82 -10.80 -35.03
N ASP A 735 -8.85 -11.54 -36.14
CA ASP A 735 -8.20 -11.16 -37.39
C ASP A 735 -8.94 -10.06 -38.16
N GLU A 736 -10.26 -9.99 -38.02
CA GLU A 736 -11.07 -9.03 -38.77
C GLU A 736 -11.12 -7.67 -38.07
N PRO A 737 -10.98 -6.54 -38.81
CA PRO A 737 -11.03 -5.19 -38.25
C PRO A 737 -12.48 -4.76 -37.98
N GLN A 738 -13.18 -5.52 -37.12
CA GLN A 738 -14.60 -5.34 -36.87
C GLN A 738 -14.97 -5.46 -35.40
N ALA A 739 -16.05 -4.78 -35.03
CA ALA A 739 -16.71 -5.00 -33.76
C ALA A 739 -17.85 -6.01 -33.93
N THR A 740 -18.05 -6.89 -32.96
CA THR A 740 -19.18 -7.82 -32.94
C THR A 740 -20.03 -7.55 -31.71
N ARG A 741 -21.35 -7.46 -31.92
CA ARG A 741 -22.36 -7.28 -30.88
C ARG A 741 -23.32 -8.47 -30.88
N TRP A 742 -23.51 -9.09 -29.72
CA TRP A 742 -24.53 -10.14 -29.54
C TRP A 742 -25.67 -9.60 -28.69
N LEU A 743 -26.91 -9.80 -29.16
CA LEU A 743 -28.11 -9.26 -28.53
C LEU A 743 -28.99 -10.38 -27.96
N GLY A 744 -29.31 -10.29 -26.67
CA GLY A 744 -30.16 -11.25 -25.97
C GLY A 744 -31.04 -10.63 -24.88
N PRO A 745 -31.87 -11.46 -24.23
CA PRO A 745 -32.85 -10.99 -23.25
C PRO A 745 -32.16 -10.42 -22.01
N GLY A 746 -32.37 -9.12 -21.77
CA GLY A 746 -31.78 -8.39 -20.64
C GLY A 746 -30.25 -8.24 -20.70
N ARG A 747 -29.60 -8.61 -21.81
CA ARG A 747 -28.14 -8.77 -21.91
C ARG A 747 -27.63 -8.44 -23.30
N HIS A 748 -26.42 -7.94 -23.39
CA HIS A 748 -25.72 -7.89 -24.69
C HIS A 748 -24.21 -7.97 -24.49
N ILE A 749 -23.49 -8.34 -25.54
CA ILE A 749 -22.03 -8.42 -25.55
C ILE A 749 -21.53 -7.50 -26.65
N ILE A 750 -20.43 -6.80 -26.42
CA ILE A 750 -19.66 -6.11 -27.47
C ILE A 750 -18.20 -6.55 -27.40
N ALA A 751 -17.63 -6.92 -28.54
CA ALA A 751 -16.27 -7.39 -28.62
C ALA A 751 -15.54 -6.84 -29.87
N TYR A 752 -14.24 -6.59 -29.77
CA TYR A 752 -13.42 -6.04 -30.85
C TYR A 752 -11.92 -6.22 -30.58
N PRO A 753 -11.09 -6.30 -31.64
CA PRO A 753 -9.63 -6.35 -31.49
C PRO A 753 -9.05 -5.00 -31.05
N VAL A 754 -7.96 -5.02 -30.30
CA VAL A 754 -7.15 -3.85 -29.90
C VAL A 754 -5.66 -4.20 -29.94
N ARG A 755 -4.77 -3.20 -29.85
CA ARG A 755 -3.31 -3.37 -29.97
C ARG A 755 -2.92 -4.04 -31.27
N ASP A 756 -3.33 -3.47 -32.39
CA ASP A 756 -3.05 -4.03 -33.72
C ASP A 756 -3.37 -5.54 -33.79
N HIS A 757 -4.59 -5.86 -33.38
CA HIS A 757 -5.13 -7.22 -33.30
C HIS A 757 -4.37 -8.20 -32.37
N GLN A 758 -3.49 -7.74 -31.47
CA GLN A 758 -2.79 -8.62 -30.53
C GLN A 758 -3.61 -8.98 -29.29
N MET A 759 -4.68 -8.22 -29.01
CA MET A 759 -5.60 -8.47 -27.89
C MET A 759 -7.04 -8.34 -28.37
N TYR A 760 -7.96 -9.02 -27.70
CA TYR A 760 -9.38 -8.98 -27.98
C TYR A 760 -10.14 -8.54 -26.74
N ASN A 761 -10.85 -7.42 -26.86
CA ASN A 761 -11.68 -6.88 -25.81
C ASN A 761 -13.08 -7.50 -25.88
N VAL A 762 -13.64 -7.93 -24.75
CA VAL A 762 -15.01 -8.43 -24.63
C VAL A 762 -15.68 -7.77 -23.42
N VAL A 763 -16.82 -7.13 -23.65
CA VAL A 763 -17.65 -6.53 -22.59
C VAL A 763 -19.01 -7.19 -22.59
N LEU A 764 -19.39 -7.81 -21.48
CA LEU A 764 -20.63 -8.57 -21.35
C LEU A 764 -21.54 -7.87 -20.34
N LEU A 765 -22.61 -7.25 -20.84
CA LEU A 765 -23.56 -6.49 -20.02
C LEU A 765 -24.70 -7.39 -19.56
N HIS A 766 -25.00 -7.32 -18.26
CA HIS A 766 -26.02 -8.13 -17.61
C HIS A 766 -26.71 -7.38 -16.46
N PRO A 767 -27.87 -7.85 -15.97
CA PRO A 767 -28.51 -7.29 -14.78
C PRO A 767 -27.63 -7.47 -13.53
N ASP A 768 -27.59 -6.45 -12.68
CA ASP A 768 -26.87 -6.43 -11.40
C ASP A 768 -27.57 -7.35 -10.38
N ARG A 769 -26.79 -8.09 -9.58
CA ARG A 769 -27.28 -9.05 -8.57
C ARG A 769 -27.47 -8.46 -7.17
N GLN A 770 -27.40 -7.13 -7.00
CA GLN A 770 -27.54 -6.40 -5.71
C GLN A 770 -26.46 -6.68 -4.63
N GLU A 771 -25.59 -7.68 -4.80
CA GLU A 771 -24.50 -8.04 -3.87
C GLU A 771 -23.13 -7.41 -4.22
N VAL A 772 -23.04 -6.61 -5.29
CA VAL A 772 -21.80 -6.01 -5.79
C VAL A 772 -21.57 -4.62 -5.18
N GLU A 773 -20.49 -4.44 -4.41
CA GLU A 773 -20.05 -3.14 -3.86
C GLU A 773 -19.71 -2.12 -4.98
N GLU A 774 -19.86 -0.82 -4.71
CA GLU A 774 -19.49 0.28 -5.62
C GLU A 774 -17.94 0.45 -5.75
N SER A 775 -17.30 -0.58 -6.33
CA SER A 775 -15.88 -0.59 -6.66
C SER A 775 -15.68 -0.77 -8.17
N TRP A 776 -14.69 -0.06 -8.73
CA TRP A 776 -14.27 -0.18 -10.14
C TRP A 776 -13.55 -1.52 -10.43
N THR A 777 -13.34 -2.35 -9.42
CA THR A 777 -12.55 -3.59 -9.49
C THR A 777 -13.19 -4.72 -8.68
N THR A 778 -14.52 -4.79 -8.61
CA THR A 778 -15.14 -5.97 -7.98
C THR A 778 -14.77 -7.20 -8.81
N LYS A 779 -14.05 -8.15 -8.22
CA LYS A 779 -13.76 -9.43 -8.87
C LYS A 779 -15.11 -10.12 -9.11
N GLY A 780 -15.45 -10.30 -10.37
CA GLY A 780 -16.59 -11.11 -10.76
C GLY A 780 -16.28 -12.59 -10.55
N SER A 781 -17.32 -13.40 -10.40
CA SER A 781 -17.15 -14.86 -10.39
C SER A 781 -17.21 -15.37 -11.82
N LYS A 782 -16.17 -16.08 -12.28
CA LYS A 782 -16.22 -16.78 -13.59
C LYS A 782 -17.41 -17.70 -13.66
N GLN A 783 -17.72 -18.44 -12.59
CA GLN A 783 -18.91 -19.28 -12.55
C GLN A 783 -20.19 -18.47 -12.71
N ALA A 784 -20.33 -17.32 -12.03
CA ALA A 784 -21.49 -16.45 -12.20
C ALA A 784 -21.63 -15.92 -13.63
N MET A 785 -20.50 -15.62 -14.28
CA MET A 785 -20.45 -15.23 -15.70
C MET A 785 -20.87 -16.39 -16.61
N VAL A 786 -20.35 -17.60 -16.39
CA VAL A 786 -20.77 -18.82 -17.10
C VAL A 786 -22.27 -19.05 -16.95
N ASP A 787 -22.80 -18.93 -15.72
CA ASP A 787 -24.23 -19.09 -15.45
C ASP A 787 -25.06 -18.01 -16.14
N ASN A 788 -24.59 -16.75 -16.14
CA ASN A 788 -25.27 -15.62 -16.77
C ASN A 788 -25.38 -15.73 -18.29
N TYR A 789 -24.43 -16.41 -18.92
CA TYR A 789 -24.36 -16.62 -20.37
C TYR A 789 -24.53 -18.08 -20.77
N ALA A 790 -25.11 -18.90 -19.87
CA ALA A 790 -25.44 -20.28 -20.17
C ALA A 790 -26.43 -20.36 -21.34
N GLY A 791 -26.17 -21.26 -22.29
CA GLY A 791 -27.00 -21.42 -23.49
C GLY A 791 -26.76 -20.40 -24.60
N TRP A 792 -25.85 -19.43 -24.42
CA TRP A 792 -25.45 -18.54 -25.51
C TRP A 792 -24.64 -19.29 -26.57
N GLU A 793 -24.61 -18.72 -27.77
CA GLU A 793 -23.95 -19.29 -28.94
C GLU A 793 -22.49 -19.73 -28.66
N PRO A 794 -21.99 -20.80 -29.31
CA PRO A 794 -20.76 -21.48 -28.92
C PRO A 794 -19.52 -20.61 -28.76
N ARG A 795 -19.32 -19.58 -29.60
CA ARG A 795 -18.16 -18.68 -29.52
C ARG A 795 -18.14 -17.86 -28.24
N ILE A 796 -19.31 -17.45 -27.73
CA ILE A 796 -19.39 -16.72 -26.46
C ILE A 796 -18.96 -17.60 -25.30
N ARG A 797 -19.39 -18.87 -25.29
CA ARG A 797 -18.96 -19.84 -24.28
C ARG A 797 -17.45 -20.09 -24.36
N LYS A 798 -16.91 -20.29 -25.57
CA LYS A 798 -15.47 -20.42 -25.78
C LYS A 798 -14.68 -19.20 -25.27
N LEU A 799 -15.15 -17.98 -25.56
CA LEU A 799 -14.52 -16.75 -25.06
C LEU A 799 -14.52 -16.68 -23.53
N ILE A 800 -15.62 -17.06 -22.88
CA ILE A 800 -15.75 -17.11 -21.41
C ILE A 800 -14.84 -18.19 -20.81
N ASP A 801 -14.74 -19.35 -21.46
CA ASP A 801 -13.93 -20.47 -20.98
C ASP A 801 -12.43 -20.14 -20.98
N LEU A 802 -11.97 -19.33 -21.94
CA LEU A 802 -10.59 -18.85 -22.07
C LEU A 802 -10.15 -17.83 -21.00
N VAL A 803 -11.07 -17.33 -20.17
CA VAL A 803 -10.74 -16.34 -19.13
C VAL A 803 -10.29 -17.04 -17.86
N ASP A 804 -9.15 -16.64 -17.30
CA ASP A 804 -8.72 -17.16 -16.01
C ASP A 804 -9.67 -16.71 -14.88
N ASP A 805 -9.92 -17.58 -13.90
CA ASP A 805 -10.89 -17.35 -12.81
C ASP A 805 -10.63 -16.05 -12.02
N ASP A 806 -9.37 -15.64 -11.95
CA ASP A 806 -8.89 -14.46 -11.25
C ASP A 806 -8.82 -13.17 -12.10
N GLU A 807 -9.17 -13.25 -13.39
CA GLU A 807 -9.18 -12.13 -14.36
C GLU A 807 -10.56 -11.51 -14.62
N VAL A 808 -11.64 -12.10 -14.09
CA VAL A 808 -12.99 -11.57 -14.31
C VAL A 808 -13.21 -10.29 -13.49
N LEU A 809 -13.33 -9.15 -14.17
CA LEU A 809 -13.72 -7.88 -13.56
C LEU A 809 -15.20 -7.61 -13.80
N GLU A 810 -15.95 -7.31 -12.74
CA GLU A 810 -17.39 -7.01 -12.77
C GLU A 810 -17.65 -5.57 -12.28
N TRP A 811 -18.28 -4.77 -13.12
CA TRP A 811 -18.43 -3.33 -12.90
C TRP A 811 -19.90 -2.97 -12.82
N LYS A 812 -20.31 -2.41 -11.69
CA LYS A 812 -21.65 -1.87 -11.53
C LYS A 812 -21.80 -0.59 -12.34
N LEU A 813 -22.85 -0.51 -13.17
CA LEU A 813 -23.10 0.65 -14.00
C LEU A 813 -23.91 1.66 -13.21
N CYS A 814 -23.30 2.81 -12.91
CA CYS A 814 -23.94 3.90 -12.16
C CYS A 814 -24.04 5.18 -13.01
N LEU A 815 -25.00 6.02 -12.67
CA LEU A 815 -25.23 7.33 -13.29
C LEU A 815 -25.45 8.41 -12.22
N HIS A 816 -25.45 9.68 -12.62
CA HIS A 816 -25.94 10.79 -11.80
C HIS A 816 -27.13 11.43 -12.49
N ARG A 817 -28.06 11.99 -11.71
CA ARG A 817 -29.08 12.88 -12.28
C ARG A 817 -28.39 14.11 -12.89
N PRO A 818 -28.96 14.72 -13.94
CA PRO A 818 -28.49 15.99 -14.47
C PRO A 818 -28.24 17.02 -13.36
N LEU A 819 -27.03 17.56 -13.32
CA LEU A 819 -26.62 18.49 -12.26
C LEU A 819 -27.26 19.87 -12.49
N LYS A 820 -27.51 20.61 -11.41
CA LYS A 820 -28.06 21.97 -11.51
C LYS A 820 -27.11 22.92 -12.23
N THR A 821 -25.81 22.79 -11.98
CA THR A 821 -24.73 23.52 -12.65
C THR A 821 -23.45 22.69 -12.60
N TRP A 822 -22.53 22.94 -13.53
CA TRP A 822 -21.19 22.38 -13.63
C TRP A 822 -20.12 23.35 -13.16
N ILE A 823 -20.52 24.59 -12.84
CA ILE A 823 -19.59 25.70 -12.57
C ILE A 823 -19.97 26.44 -11.29
N ARG A 824 -18.98 27.08 -10.66
CA ARG A 824 -19.18 28.05 -9.59
C ARG A 824 -17.96 28.95 -9.47
N GLY A 825 -18.15 30.26 -9.62
CA GLY A 825 -17.04 31.21 -9.62
C GLY A 825 -16.02 30.87 -10.71
N SER A 826 -14.78 30.60 -10.31
CA SER A 826 -13.69 30.18 -11.19
C SER A 826 -13.40 28.67 -11.14
N VAL A 827 -14.41 27.85 -10.82
CA VAL A 827 -14.31 26.38 -10.77
C VAL A 827 -15.28 25.77 -11.76
N ALA A 828 -14.82 24.78 -12.52
CA ALA A 828 -15.64 24.00 -13.45
C ALA A 828 -15.40 22.50 -13.28
N LEU A 829 -16.42 21.69 -13.55
CA LEU A 829 -16.34 20.23 -13.60
C LEU A 829 -16.29 19.76 -15.07
N ILE A 830 -15.68 18.60 -15.33
CA ILE A 830 -15.66 17.93 -16.64
C ILE A 830 -15.86 16.41 -16.53
N GLY A 831 -16.29 15.79 -17.63
CA GLY A 831 -16.39 14.32 -17.74
C GLY A 831 -17.31 13.70 -16.68
N ASP A 832 -16.92 12.56 -16.12
CA ASP A 832 -17.71 11.84 -15.10
C ASP A 832 -17.94 12.64 -13.80
N ALA A 833 -17.18 13.72 -13.57
CA ALA A 833 -17.48 14.65 -12.49
C ALA A 833 -18.80 15.41 -12.74
N CYS A 834 -19.18 15.63 -14.01
CA CYS A 834 -20.43 16.25 -14.45
C CYS A 834 -21.51 15.24 -14.83
N HIS A 835 -21.18 14.34 -15.77
CA HIS A 835 -22.13 13.60 -16.60
C HIS A 835 -21.68 12.14 -16.82
N PRO A 836 -21.53 11.32 -15.76
CA PRO A 836 -21.07 9.93 -15.91
C PRO A 836 -21.92 9.17 -16.93
N MET A 837 -21.26 8.50 -17.89
CA MET A 837 -21.95 7.90 -19.03
C MET A 837 -21.99 6.37 -18.98
N LEU A 838 -23.11 5.81 -19.42
CA LEU A 838 -23.28 4.37 -19.61
C LEU A 838 -22.63 3.93 -20.94
N PRO A 839 -22.12 2.69 -21.03
CA PRO A 839 -21.36 2.24 -22.20
C PRO A 839 -22.19 2.01 -23.47
N TYR A 840 -23.52 2.13 -23.40
CA TYR A 840 -24.48 1.75 -24.45
C TYR A 840 -24.35 2.49 -25.79
N VAL A 841 -23.64 3.61 -25.84
CA VAL A 841 -23.35 4.37 -27.08
C VAL A 841 -21.86 4.70 -27.25
N GLY A 842 -21.00 4.20 -26.35
CA GLY A 842 -19.54 4.34 -26.47
C GLY A 842 -19.00 5.79 -26.45
N GLN A 843 -19.68 6.74 -25.78
CA GLN A 843 -19.33 8.17 -25.84
C GLN A 843 -18.70 8.76 -24.57
N GLY A 844 -18.53 8.01 -23.48
CA GLY A 844 -18.07 8.58 -22.20
C GLY A 844 -16.74 9.36 -22.30
N ALA A 845 -15.68 8.72 -22.84
CA ALA A 845 -14.40 9.40 -23.03
C ALA A 845 -14.48 10.56 -24.03
N ALA A 846 -15.24 10.39 -25.12
CA ALA A 846 -15.41 11.43 -26.12
C ALA A 846 -16.04 12.70 -25.53
N GLN A 847 -17.01 12.56 -24.64
CA GLN A 847 -17.67 13.70 -24.01
C GLN A 847 -16.77 14.41 -23.00
N ALA A 848 -15.93 13.68 -22.26
CA ALA A 848 -14.89 14.29 -21.42
C ALA A 848 -13.85 15.06 -22.24
N VAL A 849 -13.47 14.54 -23.42
CA VAL A 849 -12.57 15.22 -24.36
C VAL A 849 -13.23 16.45 -24.99
N GLU A 850 -14.52 16.39 -25.32
CA GLU A 850 -15.29 17.54 -25.82
C GLU A 850 -15.38 18.66 -24.76
N ASP A 851 -15.55 18.32 -23.49
CA ASP A 851 -15.55 19.30 -22.40
C ASP A 851 -14.21 20.02 -22.29
N ALA A 852 -13.12 19.24 -22.30
CA ALA A 852 -11.77 19.75 -22.29
C ALA A 852 -11.52 20.68 -23.50
N ALA A 853 -11.96 20.28 -24.69
CA ALA A 853 -11.82 21.06 -25.91
C ALA A 853 -12.55 22.41 -25.85
N ALA A 854 -13.81 22.40 -25.38
CA ALA A 854 -14.61 23.61 -25.20
C ALA A 854 -13.96 24.58 -24.21
N LEU A 855 -13.53 24.09 -23.03
CA LEU A 855 -12.79 24.92 -22.05
C LEU A 855 -11.49 25.47 -22.63
N GLY A 856 -10.73 24.62 -23.34
CA GLY A 856 -9.47 25.00 -23.98
C GLY A 856 -9.63 26.20 -24.92
N VAL A 857 -10.65 26.18 -25.77
CA VAL A 857 -10.93 27.30 -26.70
C VAL A 857 -11.43 28.53 -25.96
N LEU A 858 -12.45 28.39 -25.11
CA LEU A 858 -13.07 29.52 -24.42
C LEU A 858 -12.10 30.28 -23.53
N LEU A 859 -11.26 29.58 -22.77
CA LEU A 859 -10.26 30.20 -21.90
C LEU A 859 -9.12 30.84 -22.69
N SER A 860 -8.96 30.50 -23.97
CA SER A 860 -7.94 31.10 -24.84
C SER A 860 -8.46 32.31 -25.60
N THR A 861 -9.77 32.54 -25.62
CA THR A 861 -10.40 33.70 -26.27
C THR A 861 -10.64 34.88 -25.34
N ILE A 862 -10.49 34.69 -24.02
CA ILE A 862 -10.67 35.78 -23.05
C ILE A 862 -9.46 36.73 -23.04
N SER A 863 -9.74 38.01 -22.86
CA SER A 863 -8.71 39.06 -22.78
C SER A 863 -8.29 39.36 -21.34
N SER A 864 -9.09 38.96 -20.36
CA SER A 864 -8.85 39.23 -18.93
C SER A 864 -9.23 38.03 -18.05
N ARG A 865 -8.53 37.88 -16.92
CA ARG A 865 -8.89 36.89 -15.87
C ARG A 865 -10.27 37.16 -15.27
N HIS A 866 -10.75 38.40 -15.35
CA HIS A 866 -12.11 38.75 -14.92
C HIS A 866 -13.20 38.12 -15.79
N ASP A 867 -12.87 37.66 -17.01
CA ASP A 867 -13.81 37.01 -17.92
C ASP A 867 -13.93 35.50 -17.66
N ILE A 868 -13.13 34.92 -16.75
CA ILE A 868 -13.15 33.47 -16.47
C ILE A 868 -14.55 32.97 -16.09
N PRO A 869 -15.27 33.57 -15.12
CA PRO A 869 -16.63 33.11 -14.79
C PRO A 869 -17.58 33.14 -15.99
N ARG A 870 -17.45 34.14 -16.86
CA ARG A 870 -18.25 34.25 -18.09
C ARG A 870 -17.88 33.15 -19.09
N ALA A 871 -16.59 32.88 -19.29
CA ALA A 871 -16.15 31.78 -20.14
C ALA A 871 -16.65 30.42 -19.62
N LEU A 872 -16.68 30.22 -18.30
CA LEU A 872 -17.24 29.01 -17.69
C LEU A 872 -18.76 28.91 -17.89
N GLN A 873 -19.49 30.02 -17.84
CA GLN A 873 -20.93 30.04 -18.16
C GLN A 873 -21.19 29.63 -19.62
N VAL A 874 -20.40 30.15 -20.57
CA VAL A 874 -20.51 29.77 -21.98
C VAL A 874 -20.11 28.30 -22.19
N TYR A 875 -19.12 27.80 -21.44
CA TYR A 875 -18.78 26.38 -21.43
C TYR A 875 -19.97 25.52 -21.01
N GLU A 876 -20.61 25.85 -19.88
CA GLU A 876 -21.79 25.11 -19.44
C GLU A 876 -22.93 25.18 -20.47
N GLN A 877 -23.22 26.37 -21.01
CA GLN A 877 -24.29 26.56 -22.01
C GLN A 877 -24.05 25.74 -23.28
N SER A 878 -22.81 25.68 -23.77
CA SER A 878 -22.47 24.95 -24.98
C SER A 878 -22.39 23.43 -24.79
N ARG A 879 -22.13 22.95 -23.56
CA ARG A 879 -21.86 21.53 -23.29
C ARG A 879 -22.96 20.80 -22.55
N LYS A 880 -23.68 21.45 -21.65
CA LYS A 880 -24.58 20.77 -20.70
C LYS A 880 -25.70 20.01 -21.38
N LEU A 881 -26.51 20.70 -22.18
CA LEU A 881 -27.61 20.06 -22.93
C LEU A 881 -27.08 18.95 -23.85
N ARG A 882 -25.92 19.16 -24.45
CA ARG A 882 -25.26 18.20 -25.34
C ARG A 882 -24.89 16.92 -24.59
N ALA A 883 -24.17 17.01 -23.49
CA ALA A 883 -23.76 15.84 -22.72
C ALA A 883 -24.95 15.12 -22.08
N GLU A 884 -25.94 15.85 -21.58
CA GLU A 884 -27.17 15.29 -21.02
C GLU A 884 -27.98 14.51 -22.08
N THR A 885 -28.07 15.06 -23.30
CA THR A 885 -28.73 14.38 -24.42
C THR A 885 -28.00 13.09 -24.80
N VAL A 886 -26.66 13.10 -24.81
CA VAL A 886 -25.86 11.90 -25.10
C VAL A 886 -26.02 10.86 -23.98
N GLN A 887 -25.97 11.29 -22.71
CA GLN A 887 -26.16 10.42 -21.55
C GLN A 887 -27.55 9.76 -21.58
N GLN A 888 -28.60 10.52 -21.89
CA GLN A 888 -29.96 10.00 -22.04
C GLN A 888 -30.05 9.03 -23.22
N SER A 889 -29.41 9.32 -24.36
CA SER A 889 -29.40 8.42 -25.51
C SER A 889 -28.82 7.03 -25.18
N GLY A 890 -27.82 6.97 -24.29
CA GLY A 890 -27.28 5.70 -23.78
C GLY A 890 -28.29 4.91 -22.96
N SER A 891 -29.04 5.59 -22.09
CA SER A 891 -30.11 4.98 -21.30
C SER A 891 -31.25 4.45 -22.17
N ASP A 892 -31.61 5.18 -23.24
CA ASP A 892 -32.63 4.71 -24.18
C ASP A 892 -32.13 3.51 -25.01
N ASN A 893 -30.87 3.53 -25.44
CA ASN A 893 -30.30 2.47 -26.27
C ASN A 893 -30.24 1.14 -25.51
N ARG A 894 -30.01 1.18 -24.19
CA ARG A 894 -30.12 0.00 -23.30
C ARG A 894 -31.43 -0.76 -23.54
N ILE A 895 -32.57 -0.06 -23.58
CA ILE A 895 -33.90 -0.68 -23.71
C ILE A 895 -33.97 -1.48 -25.01
N THR A 896 -33.55 -0.88 -26.13
CA THR A 896 -33.58 -1.54 -27.45
C THR A 896 -32.63 -2.73 -27.55
N LEU A 897 -31.47 -2.67 -26.90
CA LEU A 897 -30.48 -3.74 -26.93
C LEU A 897 -30.85 -4.93 -26.03
N HIS A 898 -31.63 -4.69 -24.98
CA HIS A 898 -31.93 -5.65 -23.91
C HIS A 898 -33.37 -6.19 -23.92
N LEU A 899 -34.12 -5.99 -25.01
CA LEU A 899 -35.49 -6.51 -25.13
C LEU A 899 -35.58 -8.01 -24.79
N PRO A 900 -36.60 -8.44 -24.02
CA PRO A 900 -36.86 -9.85 -23.82
C PRO A 900 -37.27 -10.51 -25.13
N ASP A 901 -37.04 -11.82 -25.24
CA ASP A 901 -37.45 -12.57 -26.42
C ASP A 901 -38.98 -12.58 -26.54
N GLY A 902 -39.48 -12.17 -27.72
CA GLY A 902 -40.90 -11.91 -27.94
C GLY A 902 -41.16 -11.05 -29.18
N PRO A 903 -42.41 -10.63 -29.41
CA PRO A 903 -42.81 -9.90 -30.62
C PRO A 903 -41.99 -8.62 -30.88
N ASP A 904 -41.71 -7.83 -29.83
CA ASP A 904 -40.95 -6.59 -29.96
C ASP A 904 -39.49 -6.84 -30.35
N GLN A 905 -38.89 -7.90 -29.81
CA GLN A 905 -37.53 -8.32 -30.17
C GLN A 905 -37.48 -8.84 -31.61
N VAL A 906 -38.48 -9.59 -32.07
CA VAL A 906 -38.56 -10.06 -33.47
C VAL A 906 -38.67 -8.87 -34.43
N ALA A 907 -39.54 -7.91 -34.13
CA ALA A 907 -39.67 -6.69 -34.92
C ALA A 907 -38.35 -5.89 -34.98
N ARG A 908 -37.64 -5.80 -33.85
CA ARG A 908 -36.32 -5.16 -33.74
C ARG A 908 -35.27 -5.87 -34.60
N ASP A 909 -35.24 -7.20 -34.58
CA ASP A 909 -34.32 -8.01 -35.41
C ASP A 909 -34.65 -7.92 -36.91
N GLU A 910 -35.92 -7.86 -37.28
CA GLU A 910 -36.35 -7.61 -38.67
C GLU A 910 -35.91 -6.22 -39.14
N GLN A 911 -36.00 -5.20 -38.29
CA GLN A 911 -35.48 -3.86 -38.58
C GLN A 911 -33.95 -3.87 -38.75
N PHE A 912 -33.19 -4.64 -37.97
CA PHE A 912 -31.75 -4.81 -38.22
C PHE A 912 -31.49 -5.41 -39.61
N ARG A 913 -32.23 -6.47 -39.98
CA ARG A 913 -32.08 -7.10 -41.31
C ARG A 913 -32.46 -6.18 -42.46
N ALA A 914 -33.45 -5.32 -42.25
CA ALA A 914 -33.94 -4.38 -43.26
C ALA A 914 -33.11 -3.08 -43.35
N SER A 915 -32.39 -2.69 -42.29
CA SER A 915 -31.69 -1.41 -42.20
C SER A 915 -30.29 -1.44 -42.84
N THR A 916 -30.25 -1.56 -44.18
CA THR A 916 -29.00 -1.32 -44.93
C THR A 916 -28.75 0.16 -45.23
N THR A 917 -29.81 0.99 -45.29
CA THR A 917 -29.73 2.46 -45.45
C THR A 917 -30.95 3.14 -44.84
N GLY A 918 -30.85 3.72 -43.64
CA GLY A 918 -31.97 4.43 -42.99
C GLY A 918 -31.86 4.53 -41.48
N SER A 919 -33.02 4.61 -40.80
CA SER A 919 -33.13 4.55 -39.33
C SER A 919 -32.75 3.14 -38.84
N ASN A 920 -31.96 3.07 -37.77
CA ASN A 920 -31.48 1.81 -37.21
C ASN A 920 -31.91 1.65 -35.74
N PRO A 921 -32.29 0.45 -35.28
CA PRO A 921 -32.68 0.23 -33.89
C PRO A 921 -31.55 0.51 -32.88
N ASP A 922 -30.29 0.29 -33.26
CA ASP A 922 -29.14 0.64 -32.42
C ASP A 922 -28.77 2.11 -32.66
N LYS A 923 -28.95 2.94 -31.63
CA LYS A 923 -28.64 4.39 -31.68
C LYS A 923 -27.18 4.67 -32.05
N TRP A 924 -26.24 3.77 -31.72
CA TRP A 924 -24.84 3.92 -32.14
C TRP A 924 -24.64 3.84 -33.66
N SER A 925 -25.56 3.14 -34.32
CA SER A 925 -25.54 2.71 -35.70
C SER A 925 -26.50 3.49 -36.59
N ASP A 926 -27.44 4.22 -35.98
CA ASP A 926 -28.43 5.08 -36.64
C ASP A 926 -27.80 6.35 -37.24
N ARG A 927 -28.08 6.66 -38.51
CA ARG A 927 -27.43 7.78 -39.23
C ARG A 927 -27.69 9.16 -38.63
N GLU A 928 -28.91 9.41 -38.15
CA GLU A 928 -29.25 10.69 -37.54
C GLU A 928 -28.53 10.85 -36.20
N THR A 929 -28.52 9.78 -35.41
CA THR A 929 -27.79 9.74 -34.16
C THR A 929 -26.29 9.88 -34.39
N GLN A 930 -25.71 9.21 -35.39
CA GLN A 930 -24.30 9.36 -35.78
C GLN A 930 -23.96 10.79 -36.20
N ARG A 931 -24.86 11.46 -36.94
CA ARG A 931 -24.69 12.88 -37.28
C ARG A 931 -24.63 13.75 -36.02
N ILE A 932 -25.50 13.48 -35.04
CA ILE A 932 -25.54 14.20 -33.76
C ILE A 932 -24.31 13.86 -32.90
N LEU A 933 -23.90 12.59 -32.84
CA LEU A 933 -22.77 12.13 -32.04
C LEU A 933 -21.44 12.56 -32.64
N TRP A 934 -21.19 12.20 -33.90
CA TRP A 934 -19.87 12.31 -34.52
C TRP A 934 -19.70 13.57 -35.35
N GLY A 935 -20.76 14.17 -35.89
CA GLY A 935 -20.68 15.45 -36.61
C GLY A 935 -20.45 16.66 -35.72
N TRP A 936 -20.53 16.50 -34.40
CA TRP A 936 -20.36 17.58 -33.43
C TRP A 936 -18.90 18.01 -33.27
N ASP A 937 -18.65 19.31 -33.28
CA ASP A 937 -17.32 19.91 -33.05
C ASP A 937 -17.39 20.86 -31.85
N ALA A 938 -16.94 20.39 -30.68
CA ALA A 938 -17.07 21.11 -29.43
C ALA A 938 -16.28 22.42 -29.39
N GLU A 939 -15.13 22.49 -30.06
CA GLU A 939 -14.34 23.73 -30.17
C GLU A 939 -15.08 24.80 -30.95
N LYS A 940 -15.67 24.41 -32.08
CA LYS A 940 -16.43 25.32 -32.95
C LYS A 940 -17.68 25.85 -32.24
N VAL A 941 -18.48 24.96 -31.66
CA VAL A 941 -19.74 25.36 -31.00
C VAL A 941 -19.47 26.24 -29.78
N ALA A 942 -18.43 25.93 -29.00
CA ALA A 942 -18.05 26.77 -27.87
C ALA A 942 -17.63 28.19 -28.34
N LEU A 943 -16.89 28.29 -29.44
CA LEU A 943 -16.49 29.58 -30.00
C LEU A 943 -17.67 30.38 -30.55
N GLU A 944 -18.61 29.74 -31.24
CA GLU A 944 -19.85 30.36 -31.73
C GLU A 944 -20.67 30.90 -30.55
N ALA A 945 -20.86 30.09 -29.50
CA ALA A 945 -21.55 30.51 -28.28
C ALA A 945 -20.84 31.69 -27.58
N TRP A 946 -19.50 31.74 -27.61
CA TRP A 946 -18.73 32.87 -27.08
C TRP A 946 -18.94 34.16 -27.87
N ILE A 947 -18.95 34.05 -29.21
CA ILE A 947 -19.20 35.20 -30.09
C ILE A 947 -20.62 35.73 -29.86
N GLU A 948 -21.63 34.86 -29.88
CA GLU A 948 -23.03 35.21 -29.62
C GLU A 948 -23.19 35.92 -28.27
N ALA A 949 -22.66 35.32 -27.20
CA ALA A 949 -22.68 35.90 -25.87
C ALA A 949 -21.94 37.24 -25.79
N SER A 950 -20.93 37.47 -26.65
CA SER A 950 -20.17 38.72 -26.73
C SER A 950 -20.90 39.82 -27.52
N THR A 951 -21.68 39.45 -28.54
CA THR A 951 -22.47 40.39 -29.36
C THR A 951 -23.79 40.81 -28.71
N GLU A 952 -24.45 39.96 -27.91
CA GLU A 952 -25.80 40.25 -27.41
C GLU A 952 -25.86 41.18 -26.18
N GLY A 953 -24.73 41.53 -25.54
CA GLY A 953 -24.68 42.50 -24.44
C GLY A 953 -25.60 42.21 -23.24
N LYS A 954 -26.16 41.00 -23.14
CA LYS A 954 -27.14 40.60 -22.12
C LYS A 954 -26.71 39.29 -21.48
N PHE A 955 -26.17 39.37 -20.26
CA PHE A 955 -26.44 38.34 -19.26
C PHE A 955 -26.62 38.99 -17.89
N ASN A 956 -27.77 38.71 -17.30
CA ASN A 956 -28.15 39.14 -15.96
C ASN A 956 -27.22 38.49 -14.93
N ALA A 957 -26.55 39.30 -14.14
CA ALA A 957 -25.79 38.89 -12.96
C ALA A 957 -26.77 38.52 -11.84
N SER A 958 -27.34 37.32 -11.90
CA SER A 958 -27.97 36.67 -10.75
C SER A 958 -28.16 35.17 -11.01
N LEU A 959 -27.20 34.37 -10.53
CA LEU A 959 -27.39 33.01 -10.02
C LEU A 959 -26.15 32.60 -9.21
#